data_AF-A0A6I9WL68-F1
#
_entry.id   AF-A0A6I9WL68-F1
#
_cell.length_a   1.000
_cell.length_b   1.000
_cell.length_c   1.000
_cell.angle_alpha   90.00
_cell.angle_beta   90.00
_cell.angle_gamma   90.00
#
_symmetry.space_group_name_H-M   'P 1'
#
loop_
_entity.id
_entity.type
_entity.pdbx_description
1 polymer ?
#
loop_
_entity_poly.entity_id
_entity_poly.type
_entity_poly.pdbx_seq_one_letter_code
_entity_poly.pdbx_strand_id
1 'polypeptide(L)'
;MMDIEMNAELEGDDESESSQPSSEGSSASSTFCILEKDYARIINEMNANETLAAFKAEYTRLYESLYKAHRNEKELSDQCTLLKNEIMDNTYKMYELKKTIDAYEDEIINLKKEVTKTTKLADAIHAREQDAQEMIENLRLNVTKLGLELEQKNKQLAIEKDITVSKQKENLLKEREKLIGEIETMQQRIKNMSAYIQELEKKSSEIDQQMIEMQETISIQLNEISREKRVRERAETEVRQLQEEITIKNNELEISKTAIEINVNNLTKLEGLIKDQKLANEKMQTEINKLILKKKNLQTDLNNTIVETEKLEKELSDKEKQIKDIKHELSRTREDSAKCKREKDLTDKRLLKCESERTRLEQELKQSLINVKNAEYKVQICHKEKLENKQWIDILLREKNAIIRSKENAYERIKRLNHELLLCGHSKKKIKSELDILTEIIDNTKKQMQVVEKERDKYSSAVQGLEQQLESCVNEITQKKVEIFDYKKRLEDIETKYRQHQSLFEAMRAERNVYSRNLIEAQEEIRNLKNKLQITSQQIEQLKEDIATKETNLIKEEFLLGRVEKEKEGLKIDLQASHVEISNLRQQIQEANKNEKALRFAIRQADIDLGRRRKDIDNVMNERDILGTQLVRRNDELGLQYNRIKVLNRTLQRGEQQYNQKLEDIRLLKFEVKKLRTEKALLTKNLCNVSDLRQEVFYLNRDLAKERLKVTALEEEIQTPLNIHRWRKLEGTDPTTFELIKRIHILQKRIIKISSDMIDKERKLKNTEKLYTNIRNILSIQPNQQMANFDKIHSTLRKRGKKIKCFIAELNMYEAHIEENKQDMTKMTNEMYQLKEKYYTQKKELQKMNDMRMNLKSTYKPMFPNILVSNEKFYGGGFKITTSRSKN
;
A
#
# COMPACT_ATOMS: atom_id res chain seq x y z
N MET A 1 21.79 7.74 90.93
CA MET A 1 22.82 8.67 90.45
C MET A 1 22.79 8.47 88.95
N MET A 2 21.97 9.30 88.30
CA MET A 2 22.35 10.62 87.78
C MET A 2 23.00 10.39 86.41
N ASP A 3 22.32 10.55 85.27
CA ASP A 3 21.45 11.67 84.80
C ASP A 3 22.28 12.93 84.42
N ILE A 4 21.70 13.84 83.61
CA ILE A 4 22.34 14.95 82.85
C ILE A 4 22.92 14.45 81.50
N GLU A 5 22.35 14.69 80.30
CA GLU A 5 21.32 15.61 79.76
C GLU A 5 21.82 17.02 79.31
N MET A 6 21.17 17.56 78.25
CA MET A 6 21.35 18.89 77.58
C MET A 6 22.56 19.01 76.62
N ASN A 7 22.42 19.43 75.34
CA ASN A 7 22.01 20.72 74.67
C ASN A 7 23.21 21.68 74.49
N ALA A 8 23.28 22.61 73.51
CA ALA A 8 22.48 22.90 72.30
C ALA A 8 23.46 22.96 71.07
N GLU A 9 23.35 23.66 69.92
CA GLU A 9 22.49 24.64 69.22
C GLU A 9 22.32 24.17 67.74
N LEU A 10 21.41 24.59 66.82
CA LEU A 10 20.57 25.77 66.53
C LEU A 10 21.10 26.77 65.45
N GLU A 11 20.15 27.46 64.81
CA GLU A 11 20.20 28.24 63.53
C GLU A 11 20.28 27.36 62.26
N GLY A 12 19.55 27.59 61.15
CA GLY A 12 18.55 28.61 60.74
C GLY A 12 18.58 28.72 59.20
N ASP A 13 17.53 29.04 58.43
CA ASP A 13 16.10 29.31 58.67
C ASP A 13 15.27 28.86 57.43
N ASP A 14 13.94 29.12 57.47
CA ASP A 14 12.95 29.36 56.40
C ASP A 14 13.33 29.30 54.89
N GLU A 15 12.42 29.03 53.94
CA GLU A 15 11.00 29.42 53.89
C GLU A 15 10.00 28.30 53.53
N SER A 16 8.73 28.53 53.89
CA SER A 16 7.57 27.76 53.46
C SER A 16 6.72 28.56 52.47
N GLU A 17 6.56 28.09 51.22
CA GLU A 17 5.57 28.66 50.29
C GLU A 17 4.33 27.78 50.11
N SER A 18 3.23 28.45 49.75
CA SER A 18 1.87 27.97 50.02
C SER A 18 1.21 27.23 48.85
N SER A 19 0.36 26.25 49.20
CA SER A 19 -0.44 25.49 48.25
C SER A 19 -1.69 26.26 47.79
N GLN A 20 -1.53 27.17 46.81
CA GLN A 20 -2.67 27.79 46.13
C GLN A 20 -2.41 28.14 44.65
N PRO A 21 -2.82 27.29 43.69
CA PRO A 21 -3.06 27.74 42.32
C PRO A 21 -4.38 28.50 42.28
N SER A 22 -4.34 29.80 41.97
CA SER A 22 -5.53 30.64 41.83
C SER A 22 -6.41 30.18 40.68
N SER A 23 -7.71 29.97 40.95
CA SER A 23 -8.69 29.51 39.96
C SER A 23 -9.20 30.66 39.08
N GLU A 24 -8.30 31.35 38.37
CA GLU A 24 -8.66 32.34 37.34
C GLU A 24 -8.85 31.66 35.95
N GLY A 25 -9.32 30.41 35.98
CA GLY A 25 -9.64 29.62 34.81
C GLY A 25 -10.99 30.02 34.20
N SER A 26 -10.94 30.77 33.09
CA SER A 26 -12.04 30.94 32.13
C SER A 26 -13.22 31.85 32.54
N SER A 27 -12.95 33.15 32.57
CA SER A 27 -13.98 34.18 32.35
C SER A 27 -14.74 33.95 31.02
N ALA A 28 -14.05 33.44 29.99
CA ALA A 28 -14.63 33.12 28.68
C ALA A 28 -15.73 32.04 28.70
N SER A 29 -15.59 30.98 29.51
CA SER A 29 -16.64 29.96 29.62
C SER A 29 -17.90 30.49 30.32
N SER A 30 -17.77 31.51 31.16
CA SER A 30 -18.91 32.19 31.80
C SER A 30 -19.69 33.04 30.80
N THR A 31 -18.98 33.85 29.99
CA THR A 31 -19.62 34.70 28.97
C THR A 31 -20.30 33.88 27.87
N PHE A 32 -19.71 32.75 27.44
CA PHE A 32 -20.36 31.88 26.46
C PHE A 32 -21.65 31.23 26.98
N CYS A 33 -21.69 30.84 28.27
CA CYS A 33 -22.89 30.33 28.93
C CYS A 33 -24.00 31.39 29.14
N ILE A 34 -23.68 32.67 29.00
CA ILE A 34 -24.67 33.76 28.93
C ILE A 34 -25.17 33.89 27.49
N LEU A 35 -24.26 33.86 26.50
CA LEU A 35 -24.58 33.94 25.08
C LEU A 35 -25.56 32.85 24.62
N GLU A 36 -25.41 31.63 25.13
CA GLU A 36 -26.31 30.51 24.83
C GLU A 36 -27.74 30.72 25.37
N LYS A 37 -27.86 31.32 26.56
CA LYS A 37 -29.16 31.67 27.15
C LYS A 37 -29.82 32.82 26.40
N ASP A 38 -29.04 33.79 25.95
CA ASP A 38 -29.55 34.92 25.16
C ASP A 38 -29.92 34.50 23.74
N TYR A 39 -29.18 33.59 23.12
CA TYR A 39 -29.56 32.94 21.87
C TYR A 39 -30.90 32.20 21.98
N ALA A 40 -31.08 31.40 23.03
CA ALA A 40 -32.35 30.69 23.29
C ALA A 40 -33.51 31.67 23.55
N ARG A 41 -33.26 32.77 24.28
CA ARG A 41 -34.23 33.85 24.53
C ARG A 41 -34.65 34.53 23.23
N ILE A 42 -33.68 34.98 22.43
CA ILE A 42 -33.91 35.70 21.17
C ILE A 42 -34.61 34.81 20.15
N ILE A 43 -34.28 33.51 20.05
CA ILE A 43 -35.04 32.60 19.18
C ILE A 43 -36.50 32.49 19.60
N ASN A 44 -36.82 32.46 20.90
CA ASN A 44 -38.20 32.42 21.36
C ASN A 44 -38.95 33.74 21.08
N GLU A 45 -38.28 34.88 21.20
CA GLU A 45 -38.83 36.19 20.82
C GLU A 45 -39.03 36.31 19.29
N MET A 46 -38.10 35.80 18.48
CA MET A 46 -38.21 35.71 17.01
C MET A 46 -39.30 34.73 16.55
N ASN A 47 -39.60 33.68 17.32
CA ASN A 47 -40.73 32.78 17.06
C ASN A 47 -42.09 33.46 17.32
N ALA A 48 -42.13 34.46 18.20
CA ALA A 48 -43.37 35.15 18.59
C ALA A 48 -43.73 36.35 17.69
N ASN A 49 -42.83 36.75 16.78
CA ASN A 49 -43.03 37.90 15.89
C ASN A 49 -42.79 37.49 14.42
N GLU A 50 -43.87 37.46 13.65
CA GLU A 50 -43.93 36.99 12.27
C GLU A 50 -42.94 37.73 11.33
N THR A 51 -42.63 39.00 11.60
CA THR A 51 -41.64 39.78 10.83
C THR A 51 -40.18 39.42 11.13
N LEU A 52 -39.89 38.84 12.30
CA LEU A 52 -38.53 38.45 12.70
C LEU A 52 -38.19 37.00 12.34
N ALA A 53 -39.20 36.17 12.09
CA ALA A 53 -39.04 34.76 11.71
C ALA A 53 -38.10 34.55 10.51
N ALA A 54 -38.08 35.48 9.55
CA ALA A 54 -37.18 35.44 8.39
C ALA A 54 -35.69 35.56 8.76
N PHE A 55 -35.35 36.31 9.80
CA PHE A 55 -33.96 36.52 10.23
C PHE A 55 -33.43 35.40 11.15
N LYS A 56 -34.32 34.56 11.69
CA LYS A 56 -33.97 33.43 12.57
C LYS A 56 -32.94 32.48 11.93
N ALA A 57 -33.04 32.22 10.63
CA ALA A 57 -32.12 31.32 9.92
C ALA A 57 -30.68 31.87 9.89
N GLU A 58 -30.52 33.17 9.62
CA GLU A 58 -29.20 33.82 9.63
C GLU A 58 -28.64 33.99 11.04
N TYR A 59 -29.49 34.30 12.03
CA TYR A 59 -29.08 34.37 13.43
C TYR A 59 -28.62 32.99 13.97
N THR A 60 -29.33 31.92 13.59
CA THR A 60 -28.93 30.52 13.84
C THR A 60 -27.58 30.21 13.21
N ARG A 61 -27.39 30.55 11.92
CA ARG A 61 -26.14 30.33 11.20
C ARG A 61 -24.96 31.07 11.82
N LEU A 62 -25.17 32.32 12.27
CA LEU A 62 -24.16 33.13 12.94
C LEU A 62 -23.77 32.53 14.30
N TYR A 63 -24.75 32.13 15.12
CA TYR A 63 -24.49 31.48 16.41
C TYR A 63 -23.78 30.13 16.23
N GLU A 64 -24.20 29.29 15.28
CA GLU A 64 -23.50 28.03 14.95
C GLU A 64 -22.04 28.25 14.54
N SER A 65 -21.75 29.28 13.75
CA SER A 65 -20.39 29.62 13.34
C SER A 65 -19.55 30.10 14.53
N LEU A 66 -20.11 30.91 15.43
CA LEU A 66 -19.45 31.37 16.65
C LEU A 66 -19.22 30.22 17.64
N TYR A 67 -20.18 29.31 17.79
CA TYR A 67 -20.06 28.11 18.62
C TYR A 67 -18.95 27.18 18.11
N LYS A 68 -18.86 26.96 16.79
CA LYS A 68 -17.77 26.19 16.17
C LYS A 68 -16.42 26.88 16.37
N ALA A 69 -16.35 28.21 16.26
CA ALA A 69 -15.13 28.97 16.51
C ALA A 69 -14.66 28.86 17.97
N HIS A 70 -15.55 29.11 18.95
CA HIS A 70 -15.20 29.03 20.37
C HIS A 70 -14.86 27.59 20.82
N ARG A 71 -15.53 26.58 20.25
CA ARG A 71 -15.17 25.18 20.48
C ARG A 71 -13.75 24.87 19.98
N ASN A 72 -13.40 25.30 18.77
CA ASN A 72 -12.06 25.11 18.22
C ASN A 72 -10.99 25.89 19.03
N GLU A 73 -11.30 27.12 19.44
CA GLU A 73 -10.47 27.92 20.35
C GLU A 73 -10.19 27.19 21.67
N LYS A 74 -11.23 26.60 22.27
CA LYS A 74 -11.09 25.81 23.50
C LYS A 74 -10.27 24.54 23.28
N GLU A 75 -10.56 23.76 22.24
CA GLU A 75 -9.81 22.52 21.93
C GLU A 75 -8.33 22.82 21.62
N LEU A 76 -8.01 23.97 21.01
CA LEU A 76 -6.63 24.46 20.85
C LEU A 76 -6.01 24.95 22.17
N SER A 77 -6.77 25.64 23.02
CA SER A 77 -6.30 26.10 24.34
C SER A 77 -5.96 24.91 25.25
N ASP A 78 -6.82 23.90 25.28
CA ASP A 78 -6.61 22.64 26.01
C ASP A 78 -5.32 21.95 25.49
N GLN A 79 -5.12 21.86 24.16
CA GLN A 79 -3.88 21.36 23.56
C GLN A 79 -2.64 22.19 23.94
N CYS A 80 -2.72 23.52 23.95
CA CYS A 80 -1.62 24.38 24.37
C CYS A 80 -1.28 24.21 25.86
N THR A 81 -2.26 23.96 26.74
CA THR A 81 -1.97 23.66 28.16
C THR A 81 -1.35 22.28 28.35
N LEU A 82 -1.80 21.26 27.60
CA LEU A 82 -1.17 19.94 27.59
C LEU A 82 0.29 20.01 27.13
N LEU A 83 0.56 20.65 25.99
CA LEU A 83 1.93 20.83 25.49
C LEU A 83 2.81 21.65 26.45
N LYS A 84 2.26 22.67 27.12
CA LYS A 84 2.99 23.43 28.16
C LYS A 84 3.35 22.54 29.36
N ASN A 85 2.44 21.68 29.78
CA ASN A 85 2.69 20.74 30.87
C ASN A 85 3.72 19.68 30.46
N GLU A 86 3.63 19.11 29.25
CA GLU A 86 4.65 18.18 28.72
C GLU A 86 6.05 18.81 28.62
N ILE A 87 6.15 20.08 28.21
CA ILE A 87 7.42 20.83 28.19
C ILE A 87 7.97 21.02 29.61
N MET A 88 7.11 21.29 30.60
CA MET A 88 7.50 21.43 32.01
C MET A 88 7.96 20.09 32.61
N ASP A 89 7.22 19.02 32.36
CA ASP A 89 7.58 17.64 32.71
C ASP A 89 8.93 17.20 32.12
N ASN A 90 9.16 17.53 30.85
CA ASN A 90 10.37 17.16 30.14
C ASN A 90 11.57 18.02 30.58
N THR A 91 11.38 19.31 30.90
CA THR A 91 12.45 20.12 31.50
C THR A 91 12.78 19.69 32.93
N TYR A 92 11.80 19.26 33.73
CA TYR A 92 12.06 18.63 35.03
C TYR A 92 12.88 17.33 34.89
N LYS A 93 12.47 16.41 33.99
CA LYS A 93 13.20 15.17 33.70
C LYS A 93 14.61 15.42 33.19
N MET A 94 14.83 16.45 32.35
CA MET A 94 16.17 16.85 31.92
C MET A 94 17.04 17.40 33.06
N TYR A 95 16.45 18.15 34.00
CA TYR A 95 17.15 18.64 35.19
C TYR A 95 17.56 17.49 36.12
N GLU A 96 16.64 16.55 36.38
CA GLU A 96 16.89 15.36 37.20
C GLU A 96 17.97 14.46 36.57
N LEU A 97 17.87 14.16 35.27
CA LEU A 97 18.89 13.43 34.52
C LEU A 97 20.25 14.13 34.60
N LYS A 98 20.31 15.45 34.39
CA LYS A 98 21.55 16.20 34.51
C LYS A 98 22.17 16.07 35.91
N LYS A 99 21.36 16.21 36.97
CA LYS A 99 21.81 16.02 38.36
C LYS A 99 22.38 14.62 38.61
N THR A 100 21.86 13.58 37.96
CA THR A 100 22.46 12.23 38.04
C THR A 100 23.79 12.13 37.27
N ILE A 101 23.91 12.78 36.12
CA ILE A 101 25.17 12.81 35.33
C ILE A 101 26.26 13.54 36.10
N ASP A 102 25.96 14.72 36.65
CA ASP A 102 26.90 15.52 37.46
C ASP A 102 27.44 14.68 38.66
N ALA A 103 26.56 13.90 39.32
CA ALA A 103 26.94 13.00 40.41
C ALA A 103 27.83 11.82 39.96
N TYR A 104 27.59 11.26 38.78
CA TYR A 104 28.46 10.21 38.21
C TYR A 104 29.82 10.76 37.79
N GLU A 105 29.95 12.02 37.36
CA GLU A 105 31.26 12.63 37.08
C GLU A 105 32.11 12.74 38.37
N ASP A 106 31.52 13.14 39.49
CA ASP A 106 32.18 13.18 40.80
C ASP A 106 32.61 11.78 41.29
N GLU A 107 31.77 10.76 41.10
CA GLU A 107 32.11 9.37 41.42
C GLU A 107 33.27 8.87 40.55
N ILE A 108 33.24 9.14 39.24
CA ILE A 108 34.33 8.82 38.31
C ILE A 108 35.63 9.54 38.68
N ILE A 109 35.57 10.80 39.14
CA ILE A 109 36.71 11.57 39.63
C ILE A 109 37.30 10.91 40.89
N ASN A 110 36.47 10.41 41.80
CA ASN A 110 36.93 9.74 43.01
C ASN A 110 37.52 8.34 42.73
N LEU A 111 36.90 7.55 41.86
CA LEU A 111 37.46 6.26 41.40
C LEU A 111 38.82 6.45 40.71
N LYS A 112 39.00 7.51 39.89
CA LYS A 112 40.31 7.87 39.33
C LYS A 112 41.36 8.22 40.41
N LYS A 113 40.95 8.89 41.50
CA LYS A 113 41.84 9.14 42.67
C LYS A 113 42.18 7.86 43.44
N GLU A 114 41.33 6.83 43.43
CA GLU A 114 41.65 5.53 44.04
C GLU A 114 42.57 4.69 43.16
N VAL A 115 42.29 4.58 41.86
CA VAL A 115 43.17 3.88 40.90
C VAL A 115 44.58 4.46 40.92
N THR A 116 44.72 5.78 41.04
CA THR A 116 46.04 6.44 41.15
C THR A 116 46.71 6.35 42.52
N LYS A 117 46.02 5.83 43.55
CA LYS A 117 46.62 5.39 44.82
C LYS A 117 47.04 3.92 44.74
N THR A 118 46.20 3.05 44.17
CA THR A 118 46.49 1.61 44.10
C THR A 118 47.63 1.28 43.15
N THR A 119 47.79 2.00 42.04
CA THR A 119 49.00 1.86 41.20
C THR A 119 50.27 2.25 41.96
N LYS A 120 50.29 3.41 42.64
CA LYS A 120 51.44 3.83 43.47
C LYS A 120 51.78 2.85 44.59
N LEU A 121 50.78 2.16 45.15
CA LEU A 121 50.99 1.09 46.12
C LEU A 121 51.56 -0.17 45.47
N ALA A 122 51.14 -0.54 44.26
CA ALA A 122 51.73 -1.64 43.49
C ALA A 122 53.18 -1.33 43.08
N ASP A 123 53.47 -0.12 42.60
CA ASP A 123 54.82 0.35 42.27
C ASP A 123 55.75 0.26 43.50
N ALA A 124 55.25 0.68 44.68
CA ALA A 124 55.98 0.61 45.94
C ALA A 124 56.14 -0.83 46.49
N ILE A 125 55.29 -1.78 46.07
CA ILE A 125 55.45 -3.21 46.36
C ILE A 125 56.49 -3.82 45.43
N HIS A 126 56.44 -3.55 44.13
CA HIS A 126 57.42 -4.07 43.16
C HIS A 126 58.84 -3.53 43.40
N ALA A 127 58.98 -2.27 43.86
CA ALA A 127 60.28 -1.75 44.30
C ALA A 127 60.87 -2.59 45.47
N ARG A 128 60.06 -2.88 46.50
CA ARG A 128 60.48 -3.73 47.63
C ARG A 128 60.72 -5.19 47.23
N GLU A 129 59.98 -5.70 46.25
CA GLU A 129 60.17 -7.03 45.69
C GLU A 129 61.52 -7.11 44.94
N GLN A 130 61.88 -6.07 44.19
CA GLN A 130 63.18 -5.97 43.53
C GLN A 130 64.34 -5.83 44.56
N ASP A 131 64.22 -4.96 45.55
CA ASP A 131 65.17 -4.83 46.67
C ASP A 131 65.41 -6.20 47.35
N ALA A 132 64.33 -6.96 47.58
CA ALA A 132 64.40 -8.30 48.16
C ALA A 132 65.04 -9.32 47.22
N GLN A 133 64.77 -9.26 45.91
CA GLN A 133 65.39 -10.12 44.90
C GLN A 133 66.91 -9.91 44.83
N GLU A 134 67.36 -8.65 44.81
CA GLU A 134 68.78 -8.28 44.82
C GLU A 134 69.46 -8.71 46.14
N MET A 135 68.77 -8.58 47.28
CA MET A 135 69.25 -9.11 48.56
C MET A 135 69.38 -10.65 48.54
N ILE A 136 68.44 -11.37 47.91
CA ILE A 136 68.47 -12.83 47.77
C ILE A 136 69.61 -13.30 46.84
N GLU A 137 69.90 -12.60 45.73
CA GLU A 137 71.06 -12.90 44.89
C GLU A 137 72.38 -12.68 45.65
N ASN A 138 72.51 -11.57 46.37
CA ASN A 138 73.69 -11.29 47.19
C ASN A 138 73.91 -12.34 48.29
N LEU A 139 72.84 -12.81 48.94
CA LEU A 139 72.90 -13.91 49.91
C LEU A 139 73.31 -15.24 49.25
N ARG A 140 72.77 -15.58 48.07
CA ARG A 140 73.18 -16.76 47.29
C ARG A 140 74.67 -16.70 46.89
N LEU A 141 75.16 -15.53 46.48
CA LEU A 141 76.58 -15.27 46.17
C LEU A 141 77.51 -15.37 47.38
N ASN A 142 76.99 -15.26 48.60
CA ASN A 142 77.78 -15.47 49.82
C ASN A 142 77.71 -16.92 50.31
N VAL A 143 76.58 -17.62 50.10
CA VAL A 143 76.46 -19.06 50.35
C VAL A 143 77.41 -19.86 49.45
N THR A 144 77.57 -19.51 48.17
CA THR A 144 78.52 -20.20 47.28
C THR A 144 79.99 -19.99 47.68
N LYS A 145 80.36 -18.80 48.19
CA LYS A 145 81.71 -18.53 48.74
C LYS A 145 81.97 -19.37 50.00
N LEU A 146 81.04 -19.38 50.95
CA LEU A 146 81.18 -20.15 52.19
C LEU A 146 81.20 -21.68 51.95
N GLY A 147 80.49 -22.16 50.93
CA GLY A 147 80.58 -23.56 50.49
C GLY A 147 82.00 -23.96 50.05
N LEU A 148 82.66 -23.11 49.26
CA LEU A 148 84.04 -23.34 48.80
C LEU A 148 85.06 -23.32 49.94
N GLU A 149 84.87 -22.47 50.96
CA GLU A 149 85.73 -22.47 52.16
C GLU A 149 85.54 -23.74 53.03
N LEU A 150 84.31 -24.27 53.11
CA LEU A 150 84.00 -25.51 53.82
C LEU A 150 84.58 -26.75 53.12
N GLU A 151 84.58 -26.81 51.79
CA GLU A 151 85.24 -27.90 51.05
C GLU A 151 86.77 -27.88 51.22
N GLN A 152 87.39 -26.71 51.39
CA GLN A 152 88.84 -26.61 51.62
C GLN A 152 89.25 -27.00 53.05
N LYS A 153 88.43 -26.74 54.08
CA LYS A 153 88.78 -27.09 55.46
C LYS A 153 88.50 -28.54 55.87
N ASN A 154 87.54 -29.23 55.25
CA ASN A 154 87.16 -30.61 55.61
C ASN A 154 88.15 -31.71 55.18
N LYS A 155 89.44 -31.38 54.96
CA LYS A 155 90.51 -32.34 54.60
C LYS A 155 91.64 -32.47 55.64
N GLN A 156 91.50 -31.89 56.83
CA GLN A 156 92.47 -32.05 57.93
C GLN A 156 91.78 -32.23 59.29
N LEU A 157 92.45 -33.00 60.18
CA LEU A 157 92.15 -33.24 61.62
C LEU A 157 90.99 -34.22 61.95
N ALA A 158 91.34 -35.45 62.36
CA ALA A 158 90.41 -36.44 62.96
C ALA A 158 91.13 -37.49 63.86
N ILE A 159 92.02 -37.05 64.76
CA ILE A 159 92.97 -37.84 65.60
C ILE A 159 93.22 -37.02 66.90
N GLU A 160 93.25 -37.52 68.16
CA GLU A 160 93.09 -38.88 68.74
C GLU A 160 92.77 -38.83 70.27
N LYS A 161 92.54 -40.01 70.89
CA LYS A 161 92.87 -40.44 72.29
C LYS A 161 92.24 -39.80 73.54
N ASP A 162 91.28 -40.54 74.10
CA ASP A 162 91.32 -41.25 75.40
C ASP A 162 91.95 -40.66 76.70
N ILE A 163 91.07 -40.55 77.71
CA ILE A 163 91.10 -41.23 79.03
C ILE A 163 92.40 -41.25 79.87
N THR A 164 92.31 -40.72 81.10
CA THR A 164 92.69 -41.47 82.33
C THR A 164 92.09 -40.88 83.61
N VAL A 165 91.73 -41.75 84.57
CA VAL A 165 91.17 -41.40 85.89
C VAL A 165 91.78 -42.33 86.95
N SER A 166 92.14 -41.80 88.14
CA SER A 166 92.00 -42.47 89.46
C SER A 166 92.82 -41.81 90.61
N LYS A 167 92.69 -40.49 90.85
CA LYS A 167 93.13 -39.86 92.13
C LYS A 167 92.15 -38.86 92.76
N GLN A 168 91.02 -38.55 92.12
CA GLN A 168 90.04 -37.56 92.62
C GLN A 168 88.93 -38.14 93.53
N LYS A 169 88.86 -39.46 93.69
CA LYS A 169 87.66 -40.19 94.15
C LYS A 169 87.15 -39.81 95.56
N GLU A 170 88.00 -39.24 96.41
CA GLU A 170 87.65 -38.90 97.80
C GLU A 170 87.11 -37.47 97.95
N ASN A 171 87.74 -36.48 97.31
CA ASN A 171 87.21 -35.10 97.23
C ASN A 171 85.85 -35.08 96.51
N LEU A 172 85.74 -35.86 95.42
CA LEU A 172 84.52 -35.99 94.63
C LEU A 172 83.31 -36.45 95.46
N LEU A 173 83.46 -37.12 96.61
CA LEU A 173 82.30 -37.53 97.42
C LEU A 173 81.65 -36.35 98.16
N LYS A 174 82.43 -35.39 98.65
CA LYS A 174 81.90 -34.20 99.35
C LYS A 174 81.41 -33.12 98.38
N GLU A 175 82.03 -33.05 97.19
CA GLU A 175 81.48 -32.27 96.08
C GLU A 175 80.18 -32.90 95.56
N ARG A 176 80.12 -34.22 95.41
CA ARG A 176 78.92 -34.95 94.97
C ARG A 176 77.69 -34.68 95.83
N GLU A 177 77.78 -34.56 97.15
CA GLU A 177 76.61 -34.27 97.98
C GLU A 177 76.06 -32.85 97.77
N LYS A 178 76.93 -31.84 97.65
CA LYS A 178 76.52 -30.47 97.29
C LYS A 178 75.97 -30.40 95.86
N LEU A 179 76.68 -31.01 94.93
CA LEU A 179 76.28 -31.11 93.53
C LEU A 179 74.96 -31.89 93.38
N ILE A 180 74.64 -32.87 94.25
CA ILE A 180 73.32 -33.53 94.25
C ILE A 180 72.23 -32.54 94.65
N GLY A 181 72.38 -31.73 95.70
CA GLY A 181 71.39 -30.71 96.08
C GLY A 181 71.22 -29.61 95.01
N GLU A 182 72.32 -29.20 94.38
CA GLU A 182 72.30 -28.28 93.23
C GLU A 182 71.66 -28.94 92.00
N ILE A 183 71.93 -30.23 91.74
CA ILE A 183 71.28 -31.01 90.67
C ILE A 183 69.79 -31.20 90.96
N GLU A 184 69.34 -31.45 92.19
CA GLU A 184 67.91 -31.59 92.52
C GLU A 184 67.16 -30.26 92.32
N THR A 185 67.73 -29.15 92.79
CA THR A 185 67.13 -27.82 92.58
C THR A 185 67.16 -27.40 91.10
N MET A 186 68.21 -27.76 90.35
CA MET A 186 68.28 -27.53 88.91
C MET A 186 67.36 -28.49 88.12
N GLN A 187 67.18 -29.74 88.55
CA GLN A 187 66.19 -30.68 87.98
C GLN A 187 64.77 -30.17 88.20
N GLN A 188 64.45 -29.63 89.37
CA GLN A 188 63.13 -29.04 89.64
C GLN A 188 62.91 -27.76 88.80
N ARG A 189 63.96 -26.94 88.60
CA ARG A 189 63.92 -25.81 87.65
C ARG A 189 63.74 -26.26 86.20
N ILE A 190 64.48 -27.28 85.76
CA ILE A 190 64.35 -27.89 84.42
C ILE A 190 62.95 -28.46 84.23
N LYS A 191 62.37 -29.11 85.23
CA LYS A 191 61.01 -29.68 85.18
C LYS A 191 59.93 -28.59 85.08
N ASN A 192 60.08 -27.49 85.82
CA ASN A 192 59.18 -26.34 85.71
C ASN A 192 59.35 -25.64 84.35
N MET A 193 60.59 -25.48 83.87
CA MET A 193 60.87 -24.90 82.57
C MET A 193 60.36 -25.79 81.43
N SER A 194 60.47 -27.12 81.53
CA SER A 194 59.95 -28.05 80.51
C SER A 194 58.42 -28.05 80.47
N ALA A 195 57.75 -27.90 81.61
CA ALA A 195 56.30 -27.71 81.64
C ALA A 195 55.89 -26.38 80.99
N TYR A 196 56.63 -25.29 81.25
CA TYR A 196 56.39 -23.99 80.61
C TYR A 196 56.69 -24.02 79.10
N ILE A 197 57.74 -24.71 78.67
CA ILE A 197 58.04 -24.97 77.25
C ILE A 197 56.90 -25.76 76.61
N GLN A 198 56.41 -26.83 77.24
CA GLN A 198 55.26 -27.60 76.72
C GLN A 198 53.97 -26.77 76.63
N GLU A 199 53.74 -25.83 77.55
CA GLU A 199 52.63 -24.87 77.41
C GLU A 199 52.83 -23.88 76.26
N LEU A 200 54.06 -23.44 75.98
CA LEU A 200 54.38 -22.55 74.86
C LEU A 200 54.34 -23.29 73.52
N GLU A 201 54.86 -24.51 73.44
CA GLU A 201 54.76 -25.41 72.28
C GLU A 201 53.29 -25.68 71.94
N LYS A 202 52.46 -25.97 72.95
CA LYS A 202 51.02 -26.15 72.76
C LYS A 202 50.36 -24.86 72.24
N LYS A 203 50.64 -23.70 72.84
CA LYS A 203 50.11 -22.40 72.39
C LYS A 203 50.59 -22.05 70.98
N SER A 204 51.83 -22.40 70.60
CA SER A 204 52.30 -22.29 69.21
C SER A 204 51.42 -23.16 68.31
N SER A 205 51.29 -24.46 68.60
CA SER A 205 50.49 -25.37 67.76
C SER A 205 49.01 -24.95 67.62
N GLU A 206 48.43 -24.32 68.66
CA GLU A 206 47.09 -23.75 68.62
C GLU A 206 47.01 -22.50 67.71
N ILE A 207 48.04 -21.65 67.70
CA ILE A 207 48.16 -20.48 66.81
C ILE A 207 48.48 -20.92 65.38
N ASP A 208 49.39 -21.87 65.18
CA ASP A 208 49.77 -22.44 63.90
C ASP A 208 48.56 -23.11 63.23
N GLN A 209 47.73 -23.83 63.99
CA GLN A 209 46.47 -24.38 63.49
C GLN A 209 45.46 -23.28 63.13
N GLN A 210 45.28 -22.24 63.97
CA GLN A 210 44.42 -21.10 63.64
C GLN A 210 44.90 -20.35 62.38
N MET A 211 46.21 -20.23 62.18
CA MET A 211 46.80 -19.63 60.98
C MET A 211 46.49 -20.46 59.73
N ILE A 212 46.56 -21.80 59.81
CA ILE A 212 46.16 -22.70 58.72
C ILE A 212 44.66 -22.56 58.42
N GLU A 213 43.79 -22.57 59.43
CA GLU A 213 42.34 -22.41 59.27
C GLU A 213 41.96 -21.03 58.67
N MET A 214 42.68 -19.96 59.05
CA MET A 214 42.56 -18.65 58.41
C MET A 214 43.07 -18.65 56.96
N GLN A 215 44.17 -19.34 56.67
CA GLN A 215 44.75 -19.39 55.33
C GLN A 215 43.90 -20.23 54.36
N GLU A 216 43.25 -21.29 54.85
CA GLU A 216 42.24 -22.05 54.09
C GLU A 216 40.98 -21.21 53.82
N THR A 217 40.45 -20.48 54.82
CA THR A 217 39.28 -19.62 54.60
C THR A 217 39.56 -18.44 53.68
N ILE A 218 40.75 -17.83 53.73
CA ILE A 218 41.20 -16.83 52.74
C ILE A 218 41.29 -17.47 51.34
N SER A 219 41.81 -18.69 51.21
CA SER A 219 41.85 -19.41 49.93
C SER A 219 40.45 -19.68 49.37
N ILE A 220 39.49 -20.06 50.21
CA ILE A 220 38.08 -20.26 49.83
C ILE A 220 37.47 -18.94 49.34
N GLN A 221 37.62 -17.84 50.10
CA GLN A 221 37.07 -16.53 49.72
C GLN A 221 37.68 -15.99 48.43
N LEU A 222 39.00 -16.14 48.22
CA LEU A 222 39.65 -15.76 46.95
C LEU A 222 39.11 -16.57 45.77
N ASN A 223 38.84 -17.86 45.96
CA ASN A 223 38.21 -18.70 44.95
C ASN A 223 36.76 -18.27 44.67
N GLU A 224 35.98 -17.91 45.68
CA GLU A 224 34.60 -17.41 45.53
C GLU A 224 34.56 -16.06 44.81
N ILE A 225 35.39 -15.10 45.22
CA ILE A 225 35.56 -13.80 44.53
C ILE A 225 35.96 -14.02 43.05
N SER A 226 36.85 -14.98 42.76
CA SER A 226 37.23 -15.30 41.37
C SER A 226 36.09 -15.89 40.54
N ARG A 227 35.19 -16.67 41.16
CA ARG A 227 34.00 -17.23 40.52
C ARG A 227 32.96 -16.15 40.27
N GLU A 228 32.69 -15.31 41.26
CA GLU A 228 31.71 -14.24 41.14
C GLU A 228 32.16 -13.18 40.12
N LYS A 229 33.45 -12.82 40.09
CA LYS A 229 34.00 -11.96 39.03
C LYS A 229 33.72 -12.54 37.64
N ARG A 230 33.95 -13.84 37.42
CA ARG A 230 33.64 -14.54 36.15
C ARG A 230 32.15 -14.70 35.86
N VAL A 231 31.26 -14.49 36.84
CA VAL A 231 29.80 -14.43 36.61
C VAL A 231 29.42 -13.00 36.23
N ARG A 232 29.97 -12.01 36.93
CA ARG A 232 29.77 -10.58 36.67
C ARG A 232 30.27 -10.17 35.27
N GLU A 233 31.49 -10.58 34.91
CA GLU A 233 32.07 -10.36 33.57
C GLU A 233 31.16 -10.92 32.45
N ARG A 234 30.51 -12.07 32.67
CA ARG A 234 29.55 -12.64 31.70
C ARG A 234 28.25 -11.84 31.64
N ALA A 235 27.67 -11.51 32.79
CA ALA A 235 26.47 -10.66 32.86
C ALA A 235 26.71 -9.27 32.22
N GLU A 236 27.89 -8.67 32.41
CA GLU A 236 28.29 -7.42 31.76
C GLU A 236 28.39 -7.57 30.23
N THR A 237 28.91 -8.70 29.72
CA THR A 237 28.92 -8.96 28.27
C THR A 237 27.52 -9.22 27.70
N GLU A 238 26.65 -9.92 28.43
CA GLU A 238 25.25 -10.16 28.03
C GLU A 238 24.45 -8.85 28.02
N VAL A 239 24.59 -8.00 29.05
CA VAL A 239 23.97 -6.66 29.10
C VAL A 239 24.44 -5.79 27.94
N ARG A 240 25.75 -5.80 27.61
CA ARG A 240 26.27 -5.02 26.47
C ARG A 240 25.72 -5.53 25.13
N GLN A 241 25.65 -6.85 24.93
CA GLN A 241 25.04 -7.45 23.73
C GLN A 241 23.56 -7.09 23.60
N LEU A 242 22.80 -7.13 24.71
CA LEU A 242 21.40 -6.72 24.72
C LEU A 242 21.23 -5.22 24.43
N GLN A 243 22.14 -4.36 24.90
CA GLN A 243 22.15 -2.94 24.56
C GLN A 243 22.47 -2.70 23.08
N GLU A 244 23.42 -3.44 22.50
CA GLU A 244 23.69 -3.43 21.06
C GLU A 244 22.47 -3.90 20.26
N GLU A 245 21.82 -5.01 20.61
CA GLU A 245 20.58 -5.48 19.97
C GLU A 245 19.43 -4.44 20.10
N ILE A 246 19.27 -3.79 21.24
CA ILE A 246 18.28 -2.71 21.44
C ILE A 246 18.57 -1.51 20.53
N THR A 247 19.83 -1.07 20.38
CA THR A 247 20.16 0.03 19.47
C THR A 247 19.92 -0.35 18.00
N ILE A 248 20.24 -1.58 17.60
CA ILE A 248 19.93 -2.10 16.26
C ILE A 248 18.40 -2.09 16.03
N LYS A 249 17.61 -2.56 17.01
CA LYS A 249 16.14 -2.59 16.90
C LYS A 249 15.51 -1.20 16.91
N ASN A 250 16.05 -0.24 17.66
CA ASN A 250 15.63 1.15 17.58
C ASN A 250 15.92 1.76 16.20
N ASN A 251 17.09 1.46 15.61
CA ASN A 251 17.43 1.92 14.26
C ASN A 251 16.54 1.28 13.18
N GLU A 252 16.23 -0.02 13.28
CA GLU A 252 15.22 -0.67 12.42
C GLU A 252 13.84 -0.02 12.55
N LEU A 253 13.45 0.37 13.77
CA LEU A 253 12.17 0.99 14.07
C LEU A 253 12.08 2.44 13.56
N GLU A 254 13.16 3.22 13.63
CA GLU A 254 13.29 4.54 12.97
C GLU A 254 13.19 4.45 11.44
N ILE A 255 13.87 3.46 10.83
CA ILE A 255 13.77 3.19 9.39
C ILE A 255 12.33 2.76 9.02
N SER A 256 11.66 1.98 9.89
CA SER A 256 10.26 1.60 9.70
C SER A 256 9.31 2.79 9.81
N LYS A 257 9.45 3.66 10.82
CA LYS A 257 8.68 4.90 10.99
C LYS A 257 8.79 5.80 9.75
N THR A 258 10.01 6.11 9.33
CA THR A 258 10.25 7.00 8.18
C THR A 258 9.72 6.40 6.87
N ALA A 259 9.81 5.08 6.69
CA ALA A 259 9.15 4.39 5.59
C ALA A 259 7.60 4.47 5.68
N ILE A 260 7.02 4.40 6.87
CA ILE A 260 5.58 4.59 7.09
C ILE A 260 5.17 6.03 6.77
N GLU A 261 5.91 7.05 7.22
CA GLU A 261 5.63 8.46 6.88
C GLU A 261 5.70 8.72 5.37
N ILE A 262 6.72 8.17 4.68
CA ILE A 262 6.82 8.26 3.21
C ILE A 262 5.61 7.59 2.55
N ASN A 263 5.19 6.41 3.04
CA ASN A 263 4.02 5.72 2.52
C ASN A 263 2.71 6.47 2.79
N VAL A 264 2.50 7.06 3.98
CA VAL A 264 1.34 7.92 4.29
C VAL A 264 1.33 9.15 3.39
N ASN A 265 2.48 9.81 3.19
CA ASN A 265 2.63 10.95 2.28
C ASN A 265 2.46 10.59 0.80
N ASN A 266 2.57 9.31 0.42
CA ASN A 266 2.21 8.83 -0.91
C ASN A 266 0.73 8.44 -1.00
N LEU A 267 0.16 7.90 0.07
CA LEU A 267 -1.27 7.58 0.18
C LEU A 267 -2.13 8.84 0.05
N THR A 268 -1.82 9.90 0.78
CA THR A 268 -2.55 11.18 0.69
C THR A 268 -2.46 11.84 -0.70
N LYS A 269 -1.33 11.71 -1.40
CA LYS A 269 -1.19 12.14 -2.81
C LYS A 269 -2.06 11.30 -3.75
N LEU A 270 -2.11 9.98 -3.56
CA LEU A 270 -2.95 9.08 -4.34
C LEU A 270 -4.44 9.34 -4.08
N GLU A 271 -4.84 9.60 -2.83
CA GLU A 271 -6.20 10.01 -2.48
C GLU A 271 -6.59 11.35 -3.12
N GLY A 272 -5.66 12.31 -3.16
CA GLY A 272 -5.80 13.56 -3.92
C GLY A 272 -6.04 13.31 -5.41
N LEU A 273 -5.18 12.53 -6.06
CA LEU A 273 -5.33 12.16 -7.48
C LEU A 273 -6.64 11.40 -7.77
N ILE A 274 -7.07 10.51 -6.87
CA ILE A 274 -8.35 9.80 -6.98
C ILE A 274 -9.53 10.77 -6.82
N LYS A 275 -9.44 11.77 -5.94
CA LYS A 275 -10.46 12.82 -5.76
C LYS A 275 -10.55 13.73 -7.00
N ASP A 276 -9.41 14.13 -7.56
CA ASP A 276 -9.37 14.93 -8.79
C ASP A 276 -9.86 14.15 -10.01
N GLN A 277 -9.51 12.86 -10.13
CA GLN A 277 -10.08 11.98 -11.15
C GLN A 277 -11.60 11.81 -10.98
N LYS A 278 -12.12 11.67 -9.76
CA LYS A 278 -13.58 11.63 -9.51
C LYS A 278 -14.26 12.93 -9.97
N LEU A 279 -13.73 14.10 -9.60
CA LEU A 279 -14.26 15.39 -10.02
C LEU A 279 -14.16 15.61 -11.54
N ALA A 280 -13.12 15.11 -12.20
CA ALA A 280 -12.99 15.13 -13.65
C ALA A 280 -14.02 14.19 -14.32
N ASN A 281 -14.21 12.98 -13.78
CA ASN A 281 -15.16 12.00 -14.30
C ASN A 281 -16.62 12.44 -14.09
N GLU A 282 -16.94 13.07 -12.95
CA GLU A 282 -18.25 13.71 -12.71
C GLU A 282 -18.53 14.80 -13.74
N LYS A 283 -17.58 15.73 -13.99
CA LYS A 283 -17.70 16.75 -15.04
C LYS A 283 -17.92 16.11 -16.41
N MET A 284 -17.11 15.12 -16.77
CA MET A 284 -17.22 14.39 -18.04
C MET A 284 -18.57 13.68 -18.18
N GLN A 285 -19.12 13.14 -17.09
CA GLN A 285 -20.46 12.55 -17.07
C GLN A 285 -21.57 13.60 -17.22
N THR A 286 -21.42 14.81 -16.68
CA THR A 286 -22.35 15.92 -16.99
C THR A 286 -22.26 16.33 -18.46
N GLU A 287 -21.06 16.32 -19.07
CA GLU A 287 -20.84 16.61 -20.49
C GLU A 287 -21.53 15.54 -21.37
N ILE A 288 -21.34 14.26 -21.04
CA ILE A 288 -22.01 13.13 -21.68
C ILE A 288 -23.54 13.25 -21.55
N ASN A 289 -24.07 13.62 -20.38
CA ASN A 289 -25.51 13.82 -20.18
C ASN A 289 -26.05 14.99 -21.02
N LYS A 290 -25.33 16.12 -21.14
CA LYS A 290 -25.68 17.21 -22.07
C LYS A 290 -25.68 16.74 -23.53
N LEU A 291 -24.69 15.95 -23.93
CA LEU A 291 -24.58 15.41 -25.29
C LEU A 291 -25.67 14.38 -25.61
N ILE A 292 -26.06 13.53 -24.65
CA ILE A 292 -27.21 12.61 -24.76
C ILE A 292 -28.51 13.40 -24.93
N LEU A 293 -28.72 14.46 -24.13
CA LEU A 293 -29.89 15.34 -24.27
C LEU A 293 -29.90 16.04 -25.64
N LYS A 294 -28.77 16.58 -26.08
CA LYS A 294 -28.63 17.24 -27.39
C LYS A 294 -28.83 16.27 -28.56
N LYS A 295 -28.35 15.03 -28.45
CA LYS A 295 -28.64 13.95 -29.42
C LYS A 295 -30.13 13.61 -29.44
N LYS A 296 -30.79 13.51 -28.27
CA LYS A 296 -32.22 13.24 -28.18
C LYS A 296 -33.04 14.34 -28.86
N ASN A 297 -32.69 15.60 -28.65
CA ASN A 297 -33.35 16.74 -29.29
C ASN A 297 -33.14 16.71 -30.81
N LEU A 298 -31.89 16.56 -31.29
CA LEU A 298 -31.60 16.43 -32.73
C LEU A 298 -32.32 15.23 -33.38
N GLN A 299 -32.57 14.16 -32.62
CA GLN A 299 -33.33 13.01 -33.11
C GLN A 299 -34.86 13.24 -33.09
N THR A 300 -35.40 14.05 -32.19
CA THR A 300 -36.79 14.54 -32.32
C THR A 300 -36.92 15.52 -33.48
N ASP A 301 -35.93 16.39 -33.71
CA ASP A 301 -35.92 17.33 -34.84
C ASP A 301 -35.86 16.58 -36.18
N LEU A 302 -35.03 15.53 -36.28
CA LEU A 302 -34.97 14.64 -37.44
C LEU A 302 -36.29 13.88 -37.66
N ASN A 303 -36.94 13.40 -36.60
CA ASN A 303 -38.24 12.75 -36.73
C ASN A 303 -39.32 13.76 -37.19
N ASN A 304 -39.25 15.01 -36.74
CA ASN A 304 -40.17 16.07 -37.19
C ASN A 304 -39.96 16.39 -38.68
N THR A 305 -38.72 16.54 -39.16
CA THR A 305 -38.45 16.80 -40.57
C THR A 305 -38.79 15.60 -41.47
N ILE A 306 -38.66 14.37 -40.99
CA ILE A 306 -39.19 13.18 -41.69
C ILE A 306 -40.72 13.29 -41.85
N VAL A 307 -41.46 13.60 -40.78
CA VAL A 307 -42.93 13.77 -40.83
C VAL A 307 -43.36 14.97 -41.69
N GLU A 308 -42.55 16.01 -41.81
CA GLU A 308 -42.77 17.10 -42.78
C GLU A 308 -42.47 16.67 -44.22
N THR A 309 -41.44 15.86 -44.43
CA THR A 309 -41.11 15.29 -45.75
C THR A 309 -42.22 14.35 -46.23
N GLU A 310 -42.72 13.45 -45.38
CA GLU A 310 -43.85 12.55 -45.69
C GLU A 310 -45.13 13.33 -46.07
N LYS A 311 -45.39 14.49 -45.43
CA LYS A 311 -46.51 15.38 -45.83
C LYS A 311 -46.28 15.97 -47.22
N LEU A 312 -45.08 16.50 -47.48
CA LEU A 312 -44.73 17.11 -48.77
C LEU A 312 -44.71 16.07 -49.92
N GLU A 313 -44.27 14.84 -49.68
CA GLU A 313 -44.37 13.74 -50.63
C GLU A 313 -45.83 13.36 -50.92
N LYS A 314 -46.70 13.39 -49.91
CA LYS A 314 -48.14 13.13 -50.07
C LYS A 314 -48.83 14.25 -50.84
N GLU A 315 -48.51 15.51 -50.54
CA GLU A 315 -48.96 16.67 -51.32
C GLU A 315 -48.47 16.62 -52.77
N LEU A 316 -47.20 16.24 -53.01
CA LEU A 316 -46.66 15.99 -54.35
C LEU A 316 -47.43 14.87 -55.07
N SER A 317 -47.74 13.76 -54.39
CA SER A 317 -48.53 12.66 -54.96
C SER A 317 -49.94 13.10 -55.36
N ASP A 318 -50.60 13.92 -54.54
CA ASP A 318 -51.93 14.46 -54.85
C ASP A 318 -51.88 15.55 -55.93
N LYS A 319 -50.80 16.33 -56.02
CA LYS A 319 -50.55 17.25 -57.13
C LYS A 319 -50.23 16.51 -58.43
N GLU A 320 -49.51 15.39 -58.39
CA GLU A 320 -49.31 14.53 -59.56
C GLU A 320 -50.63 13.95 -60.08
N LYS A 321 -51.55 13.54 -59.20
CA LYS A 321 -52.90 13.08 -59.58
C LYS A 321 -53.65 14.20 -60.28
N GLN A 322 -53.72 15.38 -59.66
CA GLN A 322 -54.33 16.58 -60.28
C GLN A 322 -53.71 16.90 -61.65
N ILE A 323 -52.40 16.77 -61.82
CA ILE A 323 -51.71 16.96 -63.11
C ILE A 323 -52.04 15.85 -64.13
N LYS A 324 -52.23 14.59 -63.69
CA LYS A 324 -52.67 13.47 -64.55
C LYS A 324 -54.12 13.67 -65.01
N ASP A 325 -55.01 14.06 -64.11
CA ASP A 325 -56.42 14.35 -64.40
C ASP A 325 -56.56 15.52 -65.38
N ILE A 326 -55.89 16.65 -65.09
CA ILE A 326 -55.84 17.80 -66.01
C ILE A 326 -55.26 17.40 -67.38
N LYS A 327 -54.23 16.53 -67.44
CA LYS A 327 -53.70 16.02 -68.72
C LYS A 327 -54.72 15.18 -69.49
N HIS A 328 -55.56 14.40 -68.81
CA HIS A 328 -56.64 13.66 -69.47
C HIS A 328 -57.74 14.59 -70.01
N GLU A 329 -58.11 15.65 -69.27
CA GLU A 329 -59.02 16.70 -69.76
C GLU A 329 -58.43 17.48 -70.94
N LEU A 330 -57.12 17.75 -70.92
CA LEU A 330 -56.39 18.38 -72.02
C LEU A 330 -56.31 17.46 -73.26
N SER A 331 -56.35 16.12 -73.09
CA SER A 331 -56.50 15.20 -74.22
C SER A 331 -57.90 15.28 -74.81
N ARG A 332 -58.95 15.14 -73.97
CA ARG A 332 -60.36 15.22 -74.42
C ARG A 332 -60.66 16.52 -75.16
N THR A 333 -60.27 17.66 -74.59
CA THR A 333 -60.48 18.98 -75.23
C THR A 333 -59.66 19.17 -76.52
N ARG A 334 -58.49 18.54 -76.66
CA ARG A 334 -57.75 18.48 -77.95
C ARG A 334 -58.45 17.59 -78.97
N GLU A 335 -58.98 16.45 -78.56
CA GLU A 335 -59.75 15.55 -79.42
C GLU A 335 -61.05 16.20 -79.91
N ASP A 336 -61.76 16.91 -79.02
CA ASP A 336 -62.96 17.67 -79.37
C ASP A 336 -62.65 18.89 -80.24
N SER A 337 -61.55 19.62 -79.97
CA SER A 337 -61.05 20.66 -80.87
C SER A 337 -60.70 20.10 -82.26
N ALA A 338 -60.17 18.88 -82.34
CA ALA A 338 -59.89 18.20 -83.60
C ALA A 338 -61.18 17.74 -84.32
N LYS A 339 -62.25 17.37 -83.61
CA LYS A 339 -63.59 17.13 -84.19
C LYS A 339 -64.14 18.43 -84.79
N CYS A 340 -64.20 19.51 -84.01
CA CYS A 340 -64.67 20.82 -84.47
C CYS A 340 -63.86 21.35 -85.67
N LYS A 341 -62.54 21.14 -85.71
CA LYS A 341 -61.72 21.47 -86.89
C LYS A 341 -62.12 20.66 -88.13
N ARG A 342 -62.29 19.33 -88.01
CA ARG A 342 -62.73 18.50 -89.14
C ARG A 342 -64.11 18.91 -89.65
N GLU A 343 -65.03 19.26 -88.75
CA GLU A 343 -66.36 19.76 -89.11
C GLU A 343 -66.26 21.11 -89.85
N LYS A 344 -65.44 22.04 -89.35
CA LYS A 344 -65.15 23.31 -90.04
C LYS A 344 -64.53 23.09 -91.43
N ASP A 345 -63.53 22.22 -91.55
CA ASP A 345 -62.91 21.88 -92.83
C ASP A 345 -63.92 21.26 -93.81
N LEU A 346 -64.99 20.63 -93.31
CA LEU A 346 -66.08 20.05 -94.09
C LEU A 346 -67.13 21.10 -94.47
N THR A 347 -67.42 22.10 -93.63
CA THR A 347 -68.24 23.27 -94.01
C THR A 347 -67.52 24.18 -94.99
N ASP A 348 -66.22 24.44 -94.80
CA ASP A 348 -65.43 25.28 -95.70
C ASP A 348 -65.32 24.64 -97.11
N LYS A 349 -65.21 23.30 -97.18
CA LYS A 349 -65.30 22.54 -98.45
C LYS A 349 -66.68 22.54 -99.09
N ARG A 350 -67.77 22.72 -98.32
CA ARG A 350 -69.12 22.94 -98.87
C ARG A 350 -69.28 24.37 -99.39
N LEU A 351 -68.76 25.36 -98.66
CA LEU A 351 -68.76 26.76 -99.08
C LEU A 351 -68.04 26.95 -100.42
N LEU A 352 -66.83 26.39 -100.57
CA LEU A 352 -66.05 26.41 -101.82
C LEU A 352 -66.77 25.75 -103.02
N LYS A 353 -67.64 24.75 -102.78
CA LYS A 353 -68.51 24.19 -103.82
C LYS A 353 -69.61 25.18 -104.22
N CYS A 354 -70.30 25.77 -103.24
CA CYS A 354 -71.32 26.77 -103.53
C CYS A 354 -70.74 28.05 -104.18
N GLU A 355 -69.49 28.42 -103.87
CA GLU A 355 -68.79 29.54 -104.53
C GLU A 355 -68.37 29.22 -105.97
N SER A 356 -67.93 27.99 -106.25
CA SER A 356 -67.64 27.56 -107.63
C SER A 356 -68.93 27.40 -108.46
N GLU A 357 -70.04 26.98 -107.85
CA GLU A 357 -71.37 26.99 -108.48
C GLU A 357 -71.88 28.42 -108.73
N ARG A 358 -71.76 29.34 -107.75
CA ARG A 358 -72.09 30.76 -107.92
C ARG A 358 -71.31 31.40 -109.07
N THR A 359 -69.99 31.20 -109.11
CA THR A 359 -69.15 31.79 -110.16
C THR A 359 -69.39 31.19 -111.54
N ARG A 360 -69.82 29.92 -111.64
CA ARG A 360 -70.32 29.33 -112.89
C ARG A 360 -71.62 30.01 -113.34
N LEU A 361 -72.59 30.18 -112.44
CA LEU A 361 -73.85 30.88 -112.73
C LEU A 361 -73.64 32.36 -113.11
N GLU A 362 -72.66 33.04 -112.51
CA GLU A 362 -72.28 34.41 -112.90
C GLU A 362 -71.63 34.49 -114.30
N GLN A 363 -70.96 33.42 -114.75
CA GLN A 363 -70.46 33.31 -116.13
C GLN A 363 -71.60 33.01 -117.11
N GLU A 364 -72.51 32.10 -116.78
CA GLU A 364 -73.73 31.78 -117.55
C GLU A 364 -74.61 33.05 -117.71
N LEU A 365 -74.75 33.86 -116.67
CA LEU A 365 -75.45 35.15 -116.69
C LEU A 365 -74.77 36.16 -117.62
N LYS A 366 -73.44 36.30 -117.56
CA LYS A 366 -72.68 37.20 -118.45
C LYS A 366 -72.80 36.78 -119.92
N GLN A 367 -72.75 35.47 -120.20
CA GLN A 367 -72.94 34.95 -121.56
C GLN A 367 -74.37 35.22 -122.07
N SER A 368 -75.37 35.09 -121.20
CA SER A 368 -76.77 35.41 -121.51
C SER A 368 -76.96 36.89 -121.81
N LEU A 369 -76.28 37.79 -121.08
CA LEU A 369 -76.31 39.24 -121.30
C LEU A 369 -75.74 39.64 -122.68
N ILE A 370 -74.69 38.95 -123.14
CA ILE A 370 -74.12 39.12 -124.49
C ILE A 370 -75.10 38.64 -125.57
N ASN A 371 -75.78 37.52 -125.33
CA ASN A 371 -76.79 36.98 -126.26
C ASN A 371 -78.00 37.92 -126.40
N VAL A 372 -78.45 38.59 -125.34
CA VAL A 372 -79.53 39.59 -125.38
C VAL A 372 -79.14 40.78 -126.27
N LYS A 373 -77.95 41.38 -126.07
CA LYS A 373 -77.48 42.48 -126.94
C LYS A 373 -77.39 42.10 -128.41
N ASN A 374 -76.98 40.86 -128.70
CA ASN A 374 -76.91 40.33 -130.06
C ASN A 374 -78.30 40.03 -130.68
N ALA A 375 -79.37 39.95 -129.87
CA ALA A 375 -80.74 39.88 -130.34
C ALA A 375 -81.33 41.28 -130.60
N GLU A 376 -81.10 42.25 -129.70
CA GLU A 376 -81.54 43.64 -129.83
C GLU A 376 -81.07 44.26 -131.15
N TYR A 377 -79.80 44.06 -131.51
CA TYR A 377 -79.22 44.58 -132.76
C TYR A 377 -79.88 43.99 -134.03
N LYS A 378 -80.38 42.75 -133.97
CA LYS A 378 -81.06 42.10 -135.11
C LYS A 378 -82.50 42.59 -135.29
N VAL A 379 -83.18 42.97 -134.20
CA VAL A 379 -84.54 43.53 -134.25
C VAL A 379 -84.57 44.90 -134.92
N GLN A 380 -83.53 45.73 -134.73
CA GLN A 380 -83.47 47.07 -135.35
C GLN A 380 -83.37 47.03 -136.88
N ILE A 381 -82.64 46.08 -137.47
CA ILE A 381 -82.46 45.97 -138.93
C ILE A 381 -83.78 45.54 -139.59
N CYS A 382 -84.42 44.49 -139.07
CA CYS A 382 -85.66 43.93 -139.61
C CYS A 382 -86.85 44.92 -139.60
N HIS A 383 -86.81 45.94 -138.73
CA HIS A 383 -87.85 46.98 -138.71
C HIS A 383 -87.76 47.95 -139.90
N LYS A 384 -86.59 48.13 -140.51
CA LYS A 384 -86.34 49.13 -141.57
C LYS A 384 -86.75 48.62 -142.96
N GLU A 385 -86.39 47.38 -143.28
CA GLU A 385 -86.70 46.69 -144.56
C GLU A 385 -88.22 46.53 -144.80
N LYS A 386 -89.03 46.65 -143.75
CA LYS A 386 -90.49 46.55 -143.77
C LYS A 386 -91.20 47.85 -144.20
N LEU A 387 -90.49 48.97 -144.39
CA LEU A 387 -91.09 50.26 -144.73
C LEU A 387 -91.01 50.59 -146.23
N GLU A 388 -89.88 50.30 -146.87
CA GLU A 388 -89.58 50.74 -148.25
C GLU A 388 -90.35 49.94 -149.32
N ASN A 389 -90.72 48.68 -149.03
CA ASN A 389 -91.57 47.83 -149.87
C ASN A 389 -93.03 48.32 -150.02
N LYS A 390 -93.36 49.54 -149.58
CA LYS A 390 -94.68 50.17 -149.72
C LYS A 390 -94.77 51.21 -150.85
N GLN A 391 -93.69 51.48 -151.58
CA GLN A 391 -93.64 52.47 -152.68
C GLN A 391 -93.67 51.85 -154.09
N TRP A 392 -93.97 50.55 -154.23
CA TRP A 392 -93.98 49.83 -155.53
C TRP A 392 -95.12 50.20 -156.50
N ILE A 393 -96.01 51.13 -156.13
CA ILE A 393 -97.31 51.33 -156.81
C ILE A 393 -97.45 52.70 -157.47
N ASP A 394 -96.58 53.67 -157.16
CA ASP A 394 -96.50 54.89 -157.97
C ASP A 394 -95.59 54.66 -159.17
N ILE A 395 -96.19 54.73 -160.36
CA ILE A 395 -95.62 55.44 -161.53
C ILE A 395 -94.37 54.75 -162.13
N LEU A 396 -94.43 53.95 -163.21
CA LEU A 396 -95.52 53.58 -164.12
C LEU A 396 -96.32 54.73 -164.78
N LEU A 397 -95.81 55.97 -164.75
CA LEU A 397 -96.05 56.92 -165.84
C LEU A 397 -94.79 57.00 -166.69
N ARG A 398 -94.89 56.43 -167.90
CA ARG A 398 -93.95 56.57 -169.02
C ARG A 398 -92.61 55.85 -168.80
N GLU A 399 -92.30 54.70 -169.38
CA GLU A 399 -92.79 54.06 -170.61
C GLU A 399 -92.80 54.98 -171.86
N LYS A 400 -92.43 54.42 -173.02
CA LYS A 400 -93.02 54.81 -174.32
C LYS A 400 -93.03 56.32 -174.67
N ASN A 401 -91.89 56.82 -175.17
CA ASN A 401 -91.80 57.66 -176.41
C ASN A 401 -90.36 58.10 -176.80
N ALA A 402 -89.33 57.28 -176.58
CA ALA A 402 -87.96 57.59 -177.07
C ALA A 402 -87.10 56.36 -177.46
N ILE A 403 -87.71 55.21 -177.77
CA ILE A 403 -87.10 54.31 -178.76
C ILE A 403 -87.15 55.06 -180.12
N ILE A 404 -86.27 54.74 -181.08
CA ILE A 404 -86.14 55.43 -182.38
C ILE A 404 -85.43 56.80 -182.28
N ARG A 405 -84.35 56.85 -181.50
CA ARG A 405 -83.04 56.86 -182.20
C ARG A 405 -82.38 55.51 -181.94
N SER A 406 -82.20 54.70 -182.98
CA SER A 406 -81.17 54.95 -184.01
C SER A 406 -79.79 54.90 -183.34
N LYS A 407 -79.37 53.74 -182.83
CA LYS A 407 -79.10 52.48 -183.57
C LYS A 407 -77.89 52.64 -184.50
N GLU A 408 -76.89 51.79 -184.26
CA GLU A 408 -75.90 51.24 -185.19
C GLU A 408 -75.68 52.03 -186.49
N ASN A 409 -75.08 53.20 -186.32
CA ASN A 409 -73.99 53.67 -187.17
C ASN A 409 -72.97 54.27 -186.19
N ALA A 410 -71.78 53.71 -185.95
CA ALA A 410 -70.90 52.94 -186.85
C ALA A 410 -70.71 53.67 -188.18
N TYR A 411 -69.48 53.73 -188.69
CA TYR A 411 -69.11 54.61 -189.79
C TYR A 411 -69.21 56.10 -189.43
N GLU A 412 -68.18 56.63 -188.75
CA GLU A 412 -66.96 57.12 -189.38
C GLU A 412 -67.10 58.57 -189.89
N ARG A 413 -66.00 59.14 -190.43
CA ARG A 413 -65.93 60.43 -191.13
C ARG A 413 -66.29 61.69 -190.34
N ILE A 414 -66.58 61.55 -189.04
CA ILE A 414 -66.06 62.45 -187.99
C ILE A 414 -65.38 61.59 -186.91
N LYS A 415 -64.09 61.18 -186.95
CA LYS A 415 -62.91 61.36 -187.85
C LYS A 415 -62.60 62.78 -188.37
N ARG A 416 -61.40 63.26 -188.02
CA ARG A 416 -60.80 64.58 -188.31
C ARG A 416 -61.19 65.60 -187.23
N LEU A 417 -60.27 66.20 -186.49
CA LEU A 417 -58.80 66.17 -186.61
C LEU A 417 -58.13 65.07 -185.75
N ASN A 418 -56.88 64.67 -186.03
CA ASN A 418 -56.36 64.29 -187.36
C ASN A 418 -55.12 63.40 -187.21
N HIS A 419 -55.02 62.38 -188.06
CA HIS A 419 -53.73 61.94 -188.55
C HIS A 419 -53.37 62.86 -189.73
N GLU A 420 -52.59 63.89 -189.43
CA GLU A 420 -51.45 64.26 -190.27
C GLU A 420 -50.25 63.78 -189.42
N LEU A 421 -49.59 62.66 -189.76
CA LEU A 421 -48.86 62.38 -190.99
C LEU A 421 -47.79 63.47 -191.20
N LEU A 422 -46.53 63.03 -191.22
CA LEU A 422 -45.37 63.86 -191.42
C LEU A 422 -45.43 64.50 -192.82
N LEU A 423 -45.84 65.77 -192.92
CA LEU A 423 -45.38 66.81 -193.87
C LEU A 423 -46.18 68.13 -193.69
N CYS A 424 -45.55 69.27 -193.96
CA CYS A 424 -46.12 70.63 -193.77
C CYS A 424 -47.46 70.85 -194.51
N GLY A 425 -48.57 70.94 -193.75
CA GLY A 425 -49.93 70.78 -194.27
C GLY A 425 -50.66 71.99 -194.87
N HIS A 426 -50.17 73.24 -194.73
CA HIS A 426 -50.88 74.43 -195.24
C HIS A 426 -50.02 75.32 -196.17
N SER A 427 -49.47 74.72 -197.23
CA SER A 427 -49.03 75.52 -198.38
C SER A 427 -50.24 75.88 -199.26
N LYS A 428 -50.50 77.19 -199.38
CA LYS A 428 -51.27 77.88 -200.43
C LYS A 428 -52.81 77.74 -200.49
N LYS A 429 -53.49 78.81 -200.05
CA LYS A 429 -53.98 79.80 -201.03
C LYS A 429 -52.81 80.77 -201.29
N LYS A 430 -52.33 80.99 -202.53
CA LYS A 430 -52.94 81.82 -203.60
C LYS A 430 -53.34 83.18 -203.01
N ILE A 431 -52.54 84.22 -203.19
CA ILE A 431 -52.15 84.93 -204.44
C ILE A 431 -50.66 85.33 -204.32
N LYS A 432 -49.75 85.31 -205.31
CA LYS A 432 -49.61 84.86 -206.72
C LYS A 432 -48.21 84.16 -206.80
N SER A 433 -47.80 83.27 -207.73
CA SER A 433 -47.87 83.19 -209.21
C SER A 433 -47.04 84.25 -209.96
N GLU A 434 -46.47 83.84 -211.10
CA GLU A 434 -45.52 84.57 -211.95
C GLU A 434 -44.16 84.96 -211.29
N LEU A 435 -43.02 84.96 -211.99
CA LEU A 435 -42.76 84.64 -213.41
C LEU A 435 -41.56 83.68 -213.54
N ASP A 436 -41.65 82.81 -214.53
CA ASP A 436 -40.49 82.13 -215.15
C ASP A 436 -39.84 83.10 -216.18
N ILE A 437 -38.90 82.66 -217.01
CA ILE A 437 -38.37 83.41 -218.18
C ILE A 437 -37.69 84.76 -217.82
N LEU A 438 -36.36 84.90 -217.91
CA LEU A 438 -35.71 85.16 -219.19
C LEU A 438 -34.19 84.90 -219.17
N THR A 439 -33.76 84.20 -220.24
CA THR A 439 -32.47 84.22 -220.95
C THR A 439 -31.15 84.36 -220.14
N GLU A 440 -30.19 83.43 -220.23
CA GLU A 440 -29.53 82.90 -221.45
C GLU A 440 -28.68 83.96 -222.18
N ILE A 441 -27.67 83.48 -222.92
CA ILE A 441 -26.79 84.21 -223.85
C ILE A 441 -26.01 85.40 -223.27
N ILE A 442 -24.77 85.13 -222.88
CA ILE A 442 -23.56 85.52 -223.65
C ILE A 442 -22.41 84.86 -222.87
N ASP A 443 -21.75 83.84 -223.40
CA ASP A 443 -20.76 83.91 -224.49
C ASP A 443 -19.55 84.80 -224.13
N ASN A 444 -18.38 84.45 -224.64
CA ASN A 444 -17.09 85.11 -224.41
C ASN A 444 -16.63 85.25 -222.94
N THR A 445 -15.60 84.53 -222.49
CA THR A 445 -14.81 83.45 -223.12
C THR A 445 -13.85 82.89 -222.06
N LYS A 446 -12.90 82.05 -222.51
CA LYS A 446 -11.45 82.24 -222.24
C LYS A 446 -11.12 83.59 -221.55
N LYS A 447 -10.24 83.50 -220.53
CA LYS A 447 -9.53 84.58 -219.80
C LYS A 447 -10.23 85.12 -218.54
N GLN A 448 -9.58 85.09 -217.37
CA GLN A 448 -8.35 84.36 -217.01
C GLN A 448 -8.23 84.25 -215.47
N MET A 449 -7.54 83.20 -215.01
CA MET A 449 -6.36 83.28 -214.14
C MET A 449 -6.08 84.68 -213.51
N GLN A 450 -5.87 84.73 -212.18
CA GLN A 450 -5.52 85.92 -211.36
C GLN A 450 -6.64 86.68 -210.60
N VAL A 451 -7.50 85.96 -209.86
CA VAL A 451 -7.93 86.43 -208.52
C VAL A 451 -7.64 85.31 -207.50
N VAL A 452 -6.35 85.20 -207.17
CA VAL A 452 -5.76 84.20 -206.27
C VAL A 452 -5.89 84.70 -204.79
N GLU A 453 -5.34 83.94 -203.85
CA GLU A 453 -4.94 84.38 -202.48
C GLU A 453 -6.01 84.65 -201.40
N LYS A 454 -7.29 84.91 -201.68
CA LYS A 454 -8.21 85.47 -200.64
C LYS A 454 -9.11 84.54 -199.81
N GLU A 455 -9.22 83.23 -200.10
CA GLU A 455 -10.08 82.32 -199.31
C GLU A 455 -9.33 81.26 -198.47
N ARG A 456 -7.98 81.34 -198.42
CA ARG A 456 -7.13 80.46 -197.59
C ARG A 456 -7.45 80.60 -196.09
N ASP A 457 -7.78 81.81 -195.64
CA ASP A 457 -7.67 82.17 -194.22
C ASP A 457 -8.89 81.79 -193.36
N LYS A 458 -10.02 81.36 -193.96
CA LYS A 458 -11.21 80.93 -193.20
C LYS A 458 -11.10 79.56 -192.55
N TYR A 459 -10.33 78.63 -193.13
CA TYR A 459 -10.25 77.26 -192.61
C TYR A 459 -9.24 77.08 -191.47
N SER A 460 -8.31 78.04 -191.28
CA SER A 460 -7.36 78.04 -190.16
C SER A 460 -8.07 78.09 -188.80
N SER A 461 -9.17 78.86 -188.71
CA SER A 461 -9.94 79.03 -187.47
C SER A 461 -10.72 77.79 -187.02
N ALA A 462 -10.89 76.77 -187.87
CA ALA A 462 -11.63 75.56 -187.52
C ALA A 462 -10.77 74.54 -186.74
N VAL A 463 -9.44 74.59 -186.88
CA VAL A 463 -8.53 73.59 -186.28
C VAL A 463 -8.29 73.87 -184.80
N GLN A 464 -8.01 75.12 -184.43
CA GLN A 464 -7.73 75.51 -183.04
C GLN A 464 -8.89 75.23 -182.07
N GLY A 465 -10.14 75.20 -182.57
CA GLY A 465 -11.32 74.90 -181.75
C GLY A 465 -11.43 73.44 -181.28
N LEU A 466 -10.75 72.50 -181.96
CA LEU A 466 -10.76 71.08 -181.59
C LEU A 466 -9.63 70.70 -180.63
N GLU A 467 -8.48 71.37 -180.70
CA GLU A 467 -7.33 71.08 -179.83
C GLU A 467 -7.64 71.39 -178.35
N GLN A 468 -8.32 72.51 -178.06
CA GLN A 468 -8.71 72.89 -176.70
C GLN A 468 -9.68 71.91 -176.02
N GLN A 469 -10.50 71.18 -176.78
CA GLN A 469 -11.43 70.20 -176.21
C GLN A 469 -10.72 68.91 -175.76
N LEU A 470 -9.62 68.53 -176.43
CA LEU A 470 -8.88 67.30 -176.12
C LEU A 470 -8.14 67.40 -174.78
N GLU A 471 -7.54 68.57 -174.49
CA GLU A 471 -6.77 68.81 -173.26
C GLU A 471 -7.64 68.79 -172.00
N SER A 472 -8.89 69.27 -172.09
CA SER A 472 -9.86 69.21 -170.98
C SER A 472 -10.14 67.78 -170.53
N CYS A 473 -10.37 66.86 -171.48
CA CYS A 473 -10.70 65.46 -171.19
C CYS A 473 -9.56 64.68 -170.51
N VAL A 474 -8.30 65.03 -170.78
CA VAL A 474 -7.14 64.38 -170.14
C VAL A 474 -7.07 64.71 -168.65
N ASN A 475 -7.43 65.94 -168.27
CA ASN A 475 -7.37 66.40 -166.87
C ASN A 475 -8.44 65.78 -165.96
N GLU A 476 -9.63 65.46 -166.47
CA GLU A 476 -10.64 64.73 -165.69
C GLU A 476 -10.20 63.28 -165.37
N ILE A 477 -9.51 62.62 -166.32
CA ILE A 477 -9.05 61.23 -166.17
C ILE A 477 -7.94 61.11 -165.11
N THR A 478 -7.06 62.10 -164.98
CA THR A 478 -6.03 62.10 -163.93
C THR A 478 -6.67 62.31 -162.55
N GLN A 479 -7.61 63.24 -162.43
CA GLN A 479 -8.32 63.52 -161.18
C GLN A 479 -9.07 62.28 -160.65
N LYS A 480 -9.77 61.52 -161.53
CA LYS A 480 -10.48 60.30 -161.13
C LYS A 480 -9.57 59.15 -160.68
N LYS A 481 -8.31 59.10 -161.10
CA LYS A 481 -7.34 58.11 -160.60
C LYS A 481 -6.92 58.38 -159.15
N VAL A 482 -6.89 59.64 -158.70
CA VAL A 482 -6.55 60.01 -157.32
C VAL A 482 -7.66 59.57 -156.35
N GLU A 483 -8.92 59.84 -156.69
CA GLU A 483 -10.08 59.43 -155.86
C GLU A 483 -10.07 57.92 -155.55
N ILE A 484 -9.77 57.08 -156.55
CA ILE A 484 -9.74 55.61 -156.40
C ILE A 484 -8.65 55.15 -155.42
N PHE A 485 -7.52 55.86 -155.33
CA PHE A 485 -6.44 55.53 -154.40
C PHE A 485 -6.85 55.81 -152.94
N ASP A 486 -7.46 56.97 -152.68
CA ASP A 486 -7.92 57.36 -151.35
C ASP A 486 -8.99 56.40 -150.79
N TYR A 487 -9.91 55.93 -151.63
CA TYR A 487 -10.92 54.96 -151.19
C TYR A 487 -10.34 53.60 -150.82
N LYS A 488 -9.29 53.12 -151.51
CA LYS A 488 -8.61 51.86 -151.13
C LYS A 488 -7.94 51.98 -149.76
N LYS A 489 -7.20 53.06 -149.52
CA LYS A 489 -6.52 53.30 -148.24
C LYS A 489 -7.51 53.33 -147.05
N ARG A 490 -8.66 53.99 -147.22
CA ARG A 490 -9.73 54.04 -146.21
C ARG A 490 -10.33 52.68 -145.87
N LEU A 491 -10.32 51.72 -146.80
CA LEU A 491 -10.81 50.36 -146.56
C LEU A 491 -9.86 49.57 -145.63
N GLU A 492 -8.56 49.66 -145.90
CA GLU A 492 -7.48 49.04 -145.14
C GLU A 492 -7.40 49.60 -143.70
N ASP A 493 -7.61 50.91 -143.55
CA ASP A 493 -7.76 51.63 -142.27
C ASP A 493 -9.00 51.22 -141.45
N ILE A 494 -9.94 50.45 -142.02
CA ILE A 494 -11.15 49.93 -141.35
C ILE A 494 -10.98 48.44 -140.98
N GLU A 495 -10.46 47.60 -141.88
CA GLU A 495 -10.19 46.19 -141.59
C GLU A 495 -9.19 45.99 -140.45
N THR A 496 -8.18 46.86 -140.37
CA THR A 496 -7.20 46.87 -139.27
C THR A 496 -7.86 47.15 -137.92
N LYS A 497 -8.77 48.13 -137.83
CA LYS A 497 -9.53 48.44 -136.62
C LYS A 497 -10.50 47.33 -136.23
N TYR A 498 -11.16 46.70 -137.21
CA TYR A 498 -12.05 45.56 -136.96
C TYR A 498 -11.31 44.41 -136.26
N ARG A 499 -10.13 44.03 -136.77
CA ARG A 499 -9.31 42.96 -136.17
C ARG A 499 -8.78 43.32 -134.77
N GLN A 500 -8.50 44.59 -134.48
CA GLN A 500 -8.15 45.05 -133.13
C GLN A 500 -9.32 44.88 -132.15
N HIS A 501 -10.54 45.25 -132.54
CA HIS A 501 -11.72 45.09 -131.68
C HIS A 501 -12.09 43.63 -131.42
N GLN A 502 -11.93 42.73 -132.40
CA GLN A 502 -12.15 41.30 -132.19
C GLN A 502 -11.18 40.72 -131.14
N SER A 503 -9.89 41.03 -131.24
CA SER A 503 -8.86 40.60 -130.28
C SER A 503 -9.18 41.02 -128.84
N LEU A 504 -9.61 42.28 -128.64
CA LEU A 504 -10.00 42.80 -127.32
C LEU A 504 -11.22 42.08 -126.73
N PHE A 505 -12.19 41.69 -127.56
CA PHE A 505 -13.36 40.93 -127.09
C PHE A 505 -13.00 39.49 -126.66
N GLU A 506 -12.10 38.85 -127.40
CA GLU A 506 -11.59 37.51 -127.06
C GLU A 506 -10.77 37.54 -125.75
N ALA A 507 -9.97 38.59 -125.53
CA ALA A 507 -9.24 38.82 -124.28
C ALA A 507 -10.18 38.98 -123.07
N MET A 508 -11.16 39.90 -123.12
CA MET A 508 -12.12 40.10 -122.02
C MET A 508 -12.93 38.82 -121.72
N ARG A 509 -13.23 38.00 -122.75
CA ARG A 509 -13.90 36.71 -122.56
C ARG A 509 -13.02 35.69 -121.84
N ALA A 510 -11.70 35.71 -122.08
CA ALA A 510 -10.73 34.89 -121.35
C ALA A 510 -10.60 35.34 -119.88
N GLU A 511 -10.45 36.65 -119.63
CA GLU A 511 -10.38 37.22 -118.27
C GLU A 511 -11.60 36.87 -117.42
N ARG A 512 -12.81 37.05 -117.97
CA ARG A 512 -14.07 36.64 -117.31
C ARG A 512 -14.07 35.15 -116.95
N ASN A 513 -13.51 34.29 -117.81
CA ASN A 513 -13.39 32.85 -117.57
C ASN A 513 -12.25 32.48 -116.59
N VAL A 514 -11.33 33.40 -116.28
CA VAL A 514 -10.40 33.28 -115.15
C VAL A 514 -11.13 33.67 -113.86
N TYR A 515 -11.69 34.88 -113.78
CA TYR A 515 -12.41 35.34 -112.57
C TYR A 515 -13.54 34.39 -112.13
N SER A 516 -14.26 33.77 -113.07
CA SER A 516 -15.28 32.76 -112.77
C SER A 516 -14.72 31.47 -112.15
N ARG A 517 -13.46 31.09 -112.40
CA ARG A 517 -12.81 29.94 -111.76
C ARG A 517 -12.27 30.30 -110.39
N ASN A 518 -11.53 31.40 -110.30
CA ASN A 518 -11.01 31.93 -109.03
C ASN A 518 -12.14 32.13 -107.99
N LEU A 519 -13.34 32.54 -108.42
CA LEU A 519 -14.52 32.66 -107.56
C LEU A 519 -15.03 31.31 -107.04
N ILE A 520 -15.02 30.26 -107.86
CA ILE A 520 -15.43 28.89 -107.47
C ILE A 520 -14.38 28.32 -106.52
N GLU A 521 -13.10 28.43 -106.86
CA GLU A 521 -11.96 28.00 -106.03
C GLU A 521 -12.04 28.64 -104.63
N ALA A 522 -12.22 29.96 -104.55
CA ALA A 522 -12.39 30.67 -103.28
C ALA A 522 -13.66 30.24 -102.50
N GLN A 523 -14.76 29.89 -103.19
CA GLN A 523 -15.96 29.35 -102.52
C GLN A 523 -15.73 27.95 -101.95
N GLU A 524 -14.93 27.12 -102.60
CA GLU A 524 -14.55 25.80 -102.10
C GLU A 524 -13.53 25.89 -100.97
N GLU A 525 -12.57 26.81 -101.01
CA GLU A 525 -11.70 27.14 -99.88
C GLU A 525 -12.50 27.61 -98.66
N ILE A 526 -13.47 28.52 -98.82
CA ILE A 526 -14.35 28.97 -97.74
C ILE A 526 -15.18 27.81 -97.17
N ARG A 527 -15.66 26.88 -98.01
CA ARG A 527 -16.36 25.65 -97.56
C ARG A 527 -15.42 24.75 -96.75
N ASN A 528 -14.21 24.52 -97.24
CA ASN A 528 -13.19 23.70 -96.59
C ASN A 528 -12.74 24.31 -95.25
N LEU A 529 -12.59 25.64 -95.16
CA LEU A 529 -12.28 26.36 -93.92
C LEU A 529 -13.43 26.29 -92.91
N LYS A 530 -14.70 26.39 -93.35
CA LYS A 530 -15.87 26.18 -92.48
C LYS A 530 -15.94 24.76 -91.94
N ASN A 531 -15.69 23.75 -92.77
CA ASN A 531 -15.65 22.35 -92.33
C ASN A 531 -14.52 22.11 -91.31
N LYS A 532 -13.32 22.68 -91.54
CA LYS A 532 -12.21 22.64 -90.58
C LYS A 532 -12.57 23.33 -89.26
N LEU A 533 -13.20 24.52 -89.31
CA LEU A 533 -13.65 25.25 -88.12
C LEU A 533 -14.69 24.46 -87.32
N GLN A 534 -15.61 23.75 -87.98
CA GLN A 534 -16.59 22.90 -87.32
C GLN A 534 -15.92 21.71 -86.61
N ILE A 535 -14.95 21.05 -87.27
CA ILE A 535 -14.18 19.96 -86.67
C ILE A 535 -13.36 20.44 -85.47
N THR A 536 -12.65 21.57 -85.59
CA THR A 536 -11.89 22.12 -84.44
C THR A 536 -12.79 22.61 -83.32
N SER A 537 -13.99 23.13 -83.62
CA SER A 537 -14.99 23.46 -82.59
C SER A 537 -15.49 22.22 -81.85
N GLN A 538 -15.73 21.10 -82.55
CA GLN A 538 -16.09 19.83 -81.92
C GLN A 538 -14.94 19.27 -81.06
N GLN A 539 -13.70 19.37 -81.53
CA GLN A 539 -12.51 19.01 -80.75
C GLN A 539 -12.35 19.90 -79.51
N ILE A 540 -12.66 21.19 -79.59
CA ILE A 540 -12.63 22.11 -78.44
C ILE A 540 -13.68 21.74 -77.38
N GLU A 541 -14.92 21.42 -77.78
CA GLU A 541 -15.93 20.96 -76.79
C GLU A 541 -15.56 19.59 -76.20
N GLN A 542 -15.08 18.64 -77.00
CA GLN A 542 -14.59 17.36 -76.47
C GLN A 542 -13.42 17.56 -75.49
N LEU A 543 -12.48 18.46 -75.78
CA LEU A 543 -11.37 18.78 -74.87
C LEU A 543 -11.85 19.49 -73.59
N LYS A 544 -12.93 20.28 -73.63
CA LYS A 544 -13.56 20.85 -72.44
C LYS A 544 -14.24 19.78 -71.58
N GLU A 545 -14.93 18.81 -72.17
CA GLU A 545 -15.52 17.68 -71.45
C GLU A 545 -14.41 16.80 -70.81
N ASP A 546 -13.32 16.57 -71.54
CA ASP A 546 -12.11 15.92 -71.04
C ASP A 546 -11.45 16.69 -69.87
N ILE A 547 -11.48 18.03 -69.90
CA ILE A 547 -10.98 18.87 -68.80
C ILE A 547 -11.93 18.80 -67.60
N ALA A 548 -13.23 19.01 -67.78
CA ALA A 548 -14.21 18.98 -66.68
C ALA A 548 -14.29 17.59 -66.01
N THR A 549 -14.17 16.50 -66.77
CA THR A 549 -14.07 15.15 -66.20
C THR A 549 -12.77 14.94 -65.43
N LYS A 550 -11.63 15.48 -65.90
CA LYS A 550 -10.36 15.47 -65.15
C LYS A 550 -10.43 16.33 -63.89
N GLU A 551 -11.04 17.51 -63.93
CA GLU A 551 -11.26 18.39 -62.76
C GLU A 551 -12.13 17.71 -61.70
N THR A 552 -13.28 17.14 -62.09
CA THR A 552 -14.13 16.39 -61.13
C THR A 552 -13.47 15.12 -60.60
N ASN A 553 -12.47 14.56 -61.28
CA ASN A 553 -11.67 13.46 -60.75
C ASN A 553 -10.53 13.96 -59.84
N LEU A 554 -9.87 15.07 -60.17
CA LEU A 554 -8.88 15.72 -59.33
C LEU A 554 -9.47 16.08 -57.96
N ILE A 555 -10.67 16.68 -57.92
CA ILE A 555 -11.38 17.01 -56.67
C ILE A 555 -11.70 15.75 -55.83
N LYS A 556 -11.94 14.59 -56.46
CA LYS A 556 -12.13 13.31 -55.74
C LYS A 556 -10.81 12.81 -55.15
N GLU A 557 -9.73 12.86 -55.92
CA GLU A 557 -8.39 12.48 -55.46
C GLU A 557 -7.89 13.41 -54.34
N GLU A 558 -8.13 14.72 -54.43
CA GLU A 558 -7.84 15.68 -53.34
C GLU A 558 -8.65 15.38 -52.07
N PHE A 559 -9.92 15.01 -52.20
CA PHE A 559 -10.74 14.60 -51.06
C PHE A 559 -10.29 13.26 -50.45
N LEU A 560 -9.87 12.30 -51.28
CA LEU A 560 -9.30 11.02 -50.84
C LEU A 560 -7.94 11.23 -50.16
N LEU A 561 -7.07 12.07 -50.72
CA LEU A 561 -5.80 12.46 -50.13
C LEU A 561 -6.01 13.14 -48.77
N GLY A 562 -6.88 14.14 -48.69
CA GLY A 562 -7.22 14.82 -47.43
C GLY A 562 -7.92 13.95 -46.39
N ARG A 563 -8.49 12.79 -46.80
CA ARG A 563 -8.90 11.71 -45.88
C ARG A 563 -7.70 10.88 -45.41
N VAL A 564 -6.90 10.37 -46.34
CA VAL A 564 -5.71 9.54 -46.05
C VAL A 564 -4.70 10.28 -45.19
N GLU A 565 -4.55 11.60 -45.35
CA GLU A 565 -3.70 12.43 -44.48
C GLU A 565 -4.22 12.54 -43.04
N LYS A 566 -5.55 12.62 -42.84
CA LYS A 566 -6.17 12.60 -41.51
C LYS A 566 -6.08 11.22 -40.87
N GLU A 567 -6.30 10.16 -41.64
CA GLU A 567 -6.15 8.77 -41.20
C GLU A 567 -4.67 8.48 -40.82
N LYS A 568 -3.70 8.99 -41.61
CA LYS A 568 -2.26 8.93 -41.34
C LYS A 568 -1.85 9.70 -40.08
N GLU A 569 -2.35 10.92 -39.87
CA GLU A 569 -2.01 11.71 -38.68
C GLU A 569 -2.67 11.14 -37.41
N GLY A 570 -3.88 10.58 -37.53
CA GLY A 570 -4.51 9.79 -36.46
C GLY A 570 -3.67 8.57 -36.07
N LEU A 571 -3.29 7.73 -37.04
CA LEU A 571 -2.40 6.57 -36.81
C LEU A 571 -1.04 6.97 -36.22
N LYS A 572 -0.54 8.16 -36.54
CA LYS A 572 0.71 8.72 -35.98
C LYS A 572 0.55 9.16 -34.52
N ILE A 573 -0.61 9.73 -34.15
CA ILE A 573 -0.96 10.03 -32.76
C ILE A 573 -1.12 8.71 -31.96
N ASP A 574 -1.85 7.73 -32.50
CA ASP A 574 -2.06 6.42 -31.86
C ASP A 574 -0.74 5.66 -31.66
N LEU A 575 0.16 5.70 -32.65
CA LEU A 575 1.53 5.15 -32.56
C LEU A 575 2.36 5.86 -31.48
N GLN A 576 2.25 7.19 -31.37
CA GLN A 576 2.98 7.96 -30.37
C GLN A 576 2.43 7.70 -28.95
N ALA A 577 1.11 7.57 -28.79
CA ALA A 577 0.49 7.15 -27.53
C ALA A 577 0.95 5.74 -27.13
N SER A 578 0.90 4.79 -28.07
CA SER A 578 1.39 3.41 -27.89
C SER A 578 2.87 3.37 -27.47
N HIS A 579 3.72 4.23 -28.05
CA HIS A 579 5.12 4.34 -27.64
C HIS A 579 5.29 4.84 -26.19
N VAL A 580 4.47 5.80 -25.74
CA VAL A 580 4.48 6.27 -24.34
C VAL A 580 4.01 5.17 -23.39
N GLU A 581 2.95 4.44 -23.73
CA GLU A 581 2.48 3.29 -22.93
C GLU A 581 3.55 2.19 -22.83
N ILE A 582 4.19 1.82 -23.94
CA ILE A 582 5.29 0.85 -23.96
C ILE A 582 6.47 1.34 -23.12
N SER A 583 6.77 2.64 -23.12
CA SER A 583 7.83 3.23 -22.27
C SER A 583 7.49 3.12 -20.78
N ASN A 584 6.25 3.47 -20.41
CA ASN A 584 5.77 3.40 -19.03
C ASN A 584 5.75 1.94 -18.51
N LEU A 585 5.27 1.01 -19.33
CA LEU A 585 5.28 -0.43 -19.01
C LEU A 585 6.70 -0.97 -18.85
N ARG A 586 7.66 -0.54 -19.70
CA ARG A 586 9.08 -0.89 -19.55
C ARG A 586 9.67 -0.37 -18.24
N GLN A 587 9.33 0.85 -17.82
CA GLN A 587 9.76 1.39 -16.52
C GLN A 587 9.17 0.59 -15.36
N GLN A 588 7.85 0.32 -15.37
CA GLN A 588 7.19 -0.48 -14.34
C GLN A 588 7.79 -1.89 -14.23
N ILE A 589 8.10 -2.54 -15.37
CA ILE A 589 8.80 -3.82 -15.41
C ILE A 589 10.22 -3.67 -14.82
N GLN A 590 10.95 -2.59 -15.10
CA GLN A 590 12.29 -2.36 -14.54
C GLN A 590 12.25 -2.14 -13.02
N GLU A 591 11.23 -1.45 -12.50
CA GLU A 591 11.01 -1.25 -11.06
C GLU A 591 10.59 -2.55 -10.36
N ALA A 592 9.66 -3.32 -10.95
CA ALA A 592 9.31 -4.65 -10.48
C ALA A 592 10.54 -5.58 -10.41
N ASN A 593 11.41 -5.57 -11.42
CA ASN A 593 12.67 -6.32 -11.43
C ASN A 593 13.68 -5.86 -10.36
N LYS A 594 13.68 -4.58 -9.95
CA LYS A 594 14.49 -4.10 -8.80
C LYS A 594 13.92 -4.64 -7.49
N ASN A 595 12.60 -4.54 -7.31
CA ASN A 595 11.90 -4.99 -6.12
C ASN A 595 12.02 -6.52 -5.95
N GLU A 596 11.90 -7.29 -7.03
CA GLU A 596 12.12 -8.74 -7.03
C GLU A 596 13.55 -9.09 -6.58
N LYS A 597 14.57 -8.37 -7.06
CA LYS A 597 15.97 -8.59 -6.64
C LYS A 597 16.20 -8.25 -5.16
N ALA A 598 15.56 -7.20 -4.65
CA ALA A 598 15.59 -6.84 -3.23
C ALA A 598 14.92 -7.92 -2.36
N LEU A 599 13.72 -8.38 -2.74
CA LEU A 599 13.02 -9.47 -2.05
C LEU A 599 13.81 -10.78 -2.10
N ARG A 600 14.38 -11.14 -3.25
CA ARG A 600 15.29 -12.30 -3.40
C ARG A 600 16.58 -12.16 -2.58
N PHE A 601 17.00 -10.95 -2.20
CA PHE A 601 18.11 -10.74 -1.27
C PHE A 601 17.66 -10.92 0.18
N ALA A 602 16.56 -10.28 0.57
CA ALA A 602 15.98 -10.40 1.91
C ALA A 602 15.63 -11.85 2.28
N ILE A 603 15.05 -12.62 1.35
CA ILE A 603 14.76 -14.06 1.55
C ILE A 603 16.05 -14.85 1.81
N ARG A 604 17.11 -14.65 1.01
CA ARG A 604 18.40 -15.34 1.21
C ARG A 604 19.07 -14.97 2.54
N GLN A 605 18.92 -13.73 3.01
CA GLN A 605 19.40 -13.33 4.33
C GLN A 605 18.60 -14.03 5.43
N ALA A 606 17.27 -14.06 5.33
CA ALA A 606 16.41 -14.78 6.26
C ALA A 606 16.70 -16.31 6.27
N ASP A 607 16.99 -16.93 5.13
CA ASP A 607 17.39 -18.35 5.05
C ASP A 607 18.73 -18.60 5.79
N ILE A 608 19.70 -17.69 5.67
CA ILE A 608 20.98 -17.76 6.40
C ILE A 608 20.74 -17.64 7.91
N ASP A 609 19.89 -16.71 8.34
CA ASP A 609 19.61 -16.48 9.76
C ASP A 609 18.73 -17.57 10.38
N LEU A 610 17.78 -18.15 9.64
CA LEU A 610 17.09 -19.38 10.01
C LEU A 610 18.07 -20.57 10.12
N GLY A 611 19.07 -20.63 9.23
CA GLY A 611 20.16 -21.61 9.28
C GLY A 611 21.07 -21.45 10.50
N ARG A 612 21.28 -20.22 10.98
CA ARG A 612 21.96 -19.91 12.25
C ARG A 612 21.10 -20.32 13.43
N ARG A 613 19.87 -19.80 13.54
CA ARG A 613 18.95 -20.09 14.66
C ARG A 613 18.62 -21.58 14.81
N ARG A 614 18.65 -22.37 13.73
CA ARG A 614 18.54 -23.83 13.85
C ARG A 614 19.74 -24.46 14.58
N LYS A 615 20.97 -24.04 14.27
CA LYS A 615 22.18 -24.49 14.98
C LYS A 615 22.17 -24.04 16.44
N ASP A 616 21.69 -22.83 16.73
CA ASP A 616 21.52 -22.35 18.10
C ASP A 616 20.58 -23.28 18.89
N ILE A 617 19.45 -23.67 18.29
CA ILE A 617 18.50 -24.63 18.88
C ILE A 617 19.12 -26.03 19.04
N ASP A 618 19.84 -26.53 18.03
CA ASP A 618 20.52 -27.83 18.10
C ASP A 618 21.59 -27.83 19.23
N ASN A 619 22.33 -26.73 19.40
CA ASN A 619 23.29 -26.55 20.49
C ASN A 619 22.61 -26.54 21.88
N VAL A 620 21.53 -25.76 22.06
CA VAL A 620 20.76 -25.72 23.32
C VAL A 620 20.12 -27.07 23.62
N MET A 621 19.71 -27.85 22.61
CA MET A 621 19.26 -29.23 22.78
C MET A 621 20.39 -30.16 23.25
N ASN A 622 21.59 -30.05 22.68
CA ASN A 622 22.77 -30.80 23.14
C ASN A 622 23.14 -30.44 24.58
N GLU A 623 23.14 -29.15 24.94
CA GLU A 623 23.40 -28.69 26.32
C GLU A 623 22.34 -29.21 27.31
N ARG A 624 21.06 -29.12 26.95
CA ARG A 624 19.95 -29.71 27.73
C ARG A 624 20.16 -31.20 27.97
N ASP A 625 20.58 -31.95 26.96
CA ASP A 625 20.72 -33.41 27.07
C ASP A 625 21.98 -33.82 27.84
N ILE A 626 23.05 -33.02 27.76
CA ILE A 626 24.23 -33.12 28.65
C ILE A 626 23.83 -32.83 30.10
N LEU A 627 23.12 -31.73 30.37
CA LEU A 627 22.66 -31.35 31.71
C LEU A 627 21.66 -32.37 32.28
N GLY A 628 20.74 -32.88 31.46
CA GLY A 628 19.83 -33.97 31.84
C GLY A 628 20.58 -35.25 32.22
N THR A 629 21.62 -35.61 31.45
CA THR A 629 22.49 -36.75 31.76
C THR A 629 23.27 -36.54 33.07
N GLN A 630 23.75 -35.32 33.34
CA GLN A 630 24.41 -34.99 34.60
C GLN A 630 23.44 -35.02 35.80
N LEU A 631 22.21 -34.52 35.62
CA LEU A 631 21.18 -34.48 36.65
C LEU A 631 20.73 -35.90 37.04
N VAL A 632 20.55 -36.80 36.07
CA VAL A 632 20.27 -38.23 36.34
C VAL A 632 21.40 -38.85 37.17
N ARG A 633 22.66 -38.69 36.76
CA ARG A 633 23.82 -39.20 37.52
C ARG A 633 23.88 -38.64 38.94
N ARG A 634 23.62 -37.34 39.12
CA ARG A 634 23.56 -36.70 40.44
C ARG A 634 22.42 -37.22 41.31
N ASN A 635 21.27 -37.54 40.71
CA ASN A 635 20.14 -38.14 41.40
C ASN A 635 20.45 -39.60 41.82
N ASP A 636 21.16 -40.36 40.98
CA ASP A 636 21.65 -41.71 41.32
C ASP A 636 22.70 -41.66 42.44
N GLU A 637 23.66 -40.73 42.37
CA GLU A 637 24.63 -40.44 43.44
C GLU A 637 23.92 -40.11 44.77
N LEU A 638 22.93 -39.21 44.75
CA LEU A 638 22.10 -38.89 45.93
C LEU A 638 21.34 -40.11 46.45
N GLY A 639 20.75 -40.92 45.57
CA GLY A 639 20.08 -42.17 45.92
C GLY A 639 21.00 -43.17 46.62
N LEU A 640 22.26 -43.28 46.17
CA LEU A 640 23.28 -44.09 46.83
C LEU A 640 23.64 -43.53 48.21
N GLN A 641 23.77 -42.21 48.38
CA GLN A 641 24.04 -41.61 49.68
C GLN A 641 22.87 -41.77 50.67
N TYR A 642 21.62 -41.57 50.22
CA TYR A 642 20.44 -41.84 51.05
C TYR A 642 20.38 -43.30 51.51
N ASN A 643 20.69 -44.25 50.64
CA ASN A 643 20.78 -45.67 51.02
C ASN A 643 21.93 -45.94 52.00
N ARG A 644 23.10 -45.31 51.81
CA ARG A 644 24.24 -45.40 52.74
C ARG A 644 23.88 -44.86 54.13
N ILE A 645 23.27 -43.67 54.21
CA ILE A 645 22.80 -43.06 55.47
C ILE A 645 21.75 -43.97 56.14
N LYS A 646 20.81 -44.53 55.37
CA LYS A 646 19.76 -45.44 55.86
C LYS A 646 20.33 -46.74 56.43
N VAL A 647 21.42 -47.26 55.86
CA VAL A 647 22.16 -48.43 56.41
C VAL A 647 22.93 -48.03 57.67
N LEU A 648 23.68 -46.92 57.65
CA LEU A 648 24.44 -46.44 58.81
C LEU A 648 23.54 -46.15 60.02
N ASN A 649 22.39 -45.50 59.82
CA ASN A 649 21.43 -45.22 60.89
C ASN A 649 20.85 -46.51 61.50
N ARG A 650 20.50 -47.52 60.68
CA ARG A 650 20.09 -48.85 61.18
C ARG A 650 21.18 -49.54 62.00
N THR A 651 22.44 -49.43 61.57
CA THR A 651 23.60 -49.96 62.32
C THR A 651 23.79 -49.21 63.64
N LEU A 652 23.65 -47.89 63.64
CA LEU A 652 23.75 -47.04 64.83
C LEU A 652 22.65 -47.39 65.86
N GLN A 653 21.38 -47.46 65.42
CA GLN A 653 20.24 -47.84 66.27
C GLN A 653 20.42 -49.24 66.88
N ARG A 654 20.95 -50.21 66.11
CA ARG A 654 21.29 -51.54 66.62
C ARG A 654 22.42 -51.49 67.66
N GLY A 655 23.46 -50.69 67.41
CA GLY A 655 24.57 -50.48 68.34
C GLY A 655 24.12 -49.81 69.64
N GLU A 656 23.26 -48.80 69.56
CA GLU A 656 22.64 -48.13 70.70
C GLU A 656 21.77 -49.10 71.52
N GLN A 657 20.94 -49.92 70.86
CA GLN A 657 20.15 -50.95 71.54
C GLN A 657 21.03 -51.96 72.28
N GLN A 658 22.13 -52.41 71.67
CA GLN A 658 23.10 -53.32 72.29
C GLN A 658 23.88 -52.65 73.44
N TYR A 659 24.22 -51.37 73.31
CA TYR A 659 24.87 -50.60 74.37
C TYR A 659 23.94 -50.41 75.58
N ASN A 660 22.67 -50.06 75.35
CA ASN A 660 21.67 -49.93 76.40
C ASN A 660 21.39 -51.26 77.12
N GLN A 661 21.38 -52.38 76.39
CA GLN A 661 21.35 -53.72 77.01
C GLN A 661 22.57 -53.94 77.93
N LYS A 662 23.78 -53.58 77.49
CA LYS A 662 25.00 -53.71 78.32
C LYS A 662 25.02 -52.76 79.52
N LEU A 663 24.41 -51.58 79.43
CA LEU A 663 24.23 -50.69 80.58
C LEU A 663 23.31 -51.31 81.63
N GLU A 664 22.22 -51.96 81.23
CA GLU A 664 21.31 -52.63 82.17
C GLU A 664 21.94 -53.91 82.75
N ASP A 665 22.69 -54.70 81.96
CA ASP A 665 23.52 -55.81 82.48
C ASP A 665 24.48 -55.31 83.58
N ILE A 666 25.18 -54.21 83.33
CA ILE A 666 26.10 -53.57 84.29
C ILE A 666 25.34 -53.06 85.52
N ARG A 667 24.11 -52.57 85.38
CA ARG A 667 23.26 -52.12 86.49
C ARG A 667 22.79 -53.28 87.36
N LEU A 668 22.36 -54.39 86.76
CA LEU A 668 21.97 -55.62 87.45
C LEU A 668 23.18 -56.23 88.19
N LEU A 669 24.34 -56.32 87.54
CA LEU A 669 25.59 -56.75 88.19
C LEU A 669 26.00 -55.83 89.35
N LYS A 670 25.85 -54.51 89.21
CA LYS A 670 26.05 -53.55 90.32
C LYS A 670 25.05 -53.73 91.47
N PHE A 671 23.83 -54.19 91.20
CA PHE A 671 22.84 -54.52 92.22
C PHE A 671 23.22 -55.82 92.96
N GLU A 672 23.57 -56.88 92.23
CA GLU A 672 23.98 -58.16 92.82
C GLU A 672 25.28 -58.01 93.63
N VAL A 673 26.26 -57.22 93.16
CA VAL A 673 27.46 -56.86 93.94
C VAL A 673 27.11 -56.08 95.22
N LYS A 674 26.06 -55.24 95.23
CA LYS A 674 25.58 -54.61 96.47
C LYS A 674 24.95 -55.64 97.41
N LYS A 675 24.08 -56.52 96.90
CA LYS A 675 23.42 -57.60 97.64
C LYS A 675 24.45 -58.53 98.31
N LEU A 676 25.40 -59.06 97.54
CA LEU A 676 26.49 -59.91 98.05
C LEU A 676 27.38 -59.18 99.08
N ARG A 677 27.59 -57.87 98.94
CA ARG A 677 28.29 -57.07 99.97
C ARG A 677 27.47 -56.94 101.25
N THR A 678 26.15 -56.75 101.17
CA THR A 678 25.28 -56.71 102.36
C THR A 678 25.16 -58.08 103.04
N GLU A 679 25.05 -59.17 102.26
CA GLU A 679 25.05 -60.54 102.77
C GLU A 679 26.37 -60.87 103.47
N LYS A 680 27.51 -60.56 102.84
CA LYS A 680 28.83 -60.69 103.49
C LYS A 680 28.91 -59.88 104.79
N ALA A 681 28.40 -58.65 104.83
CA ALA A 681 28.41 -57.82 106.04
C ALA A 681 27.54 -58.42 107.17
N LEU A 682 26.38 -58.98 106.85
CA LEU A 682 25.52 -59.68 107.81
C LEU A 682 26.18 -60.97 108.32
N LEU A 683 26.73 -61.80 107.43
CA LEU A 683 27.48 -63.00 107.79
C LEU A 683 28.72 -62.68 108.65
N THR A 684 29.41 -61.57 108.37
CA THR A 684 30.55 -61.11 109.18
C THR A 684 30.12 -60.74 110.61
N LYS A 685 28.97 -60.03 110.77
CA LYS A 685 28.41 -59.76 112.10
C LYS A 685 28.00 -61.05 112.82
N ASN A 686 27.37 -61.99 112.12
CA ASN A 686 26.98 -63.28 112.70
C ASN A 686 28.22 -64.09 113.17
N LEU A 687 29.35 -64.00 112.47
CA LEU A 687 30.61 -64.62 112.89
C LEU A 687 31.17 -64.00 114.19
N CYS A 688 31.07 -62.67 114.37
CA CYS A 688 31.41 -62.02 115.64
C CYS A 688 30.49 -62.49 116.79
N ASN A 689 29.17 -62.54 116.56
CA ASN A 689 28.24 -63.06 117.56
C ASN A 689 28.57 -64.52 117.95
N VAL A 690 29.07 -65.33 117.02
CA VAL A 690 29.52 -66.71 117.30
C VAL A 690 30.81 -66.77 118.13
N SER A 691 31.74 -65.81 118.02
CA SER A 691 32.88 -65.76 118.96
C SER A 691 32.45 -65.38 120.37
N ASP A 692 31.48 -64.48 120.51
CA ASP A 692 31.01 -64.00 121.81
C ASP A 692 30.20 -65.10 122.52
N LEU A 693 29.29 -65.78 121.81
CA LEU A 693 28.57 -66.96 122.29
C LEU A 693 29.51 -68.11 122.68
N ARG A 694 30.66 -68.27 121.99
CA ARG A 694 31.68 -69.27 122.38
C ARG A 694 32.38 -68.90 123.69
N GLN A 695 32.62 -67.61 123.95
CA GLN A 695 33.15 -67.16 125.25
C GLN A 695 32.11 -67.34 126.36
N GLU A 696 30.85 -66.99 126.12
CA GLU A 696 29.76 -67.19 127.08
C GLU A 696 29.58 -68.68 127.43
N VAL A 697 29.58 -69.57 126.44
CA VAL A 697 29.60 -71.04 126.65
C VAL A 697 30.83 -71.48 127.45
N PHE A 698 32.02 -70.90 127.23
CA PHE A 698 33.21 -71.21 128.04
C PHE A 698 33.08 -70.75 129.49
N TYR A 699 32.58 -69.53 129.73
CA TYR A 699 32.34 -69.01 131.09
C TYR A 699 31.28 -69.83 131.83
N LEU A 700 30.16 -70.16 131.18
CA LEU A 700 29.11 -71.02 131.73
C LEU A 700 29.63 -72.41 132.08
N ASN A 701 30.44 -73.04 131.22
CA ASN A 701 31.08 -74.33 131.54
C ASN A 701 32.06 -74.23 132.71
N ARG A 702 32.88 -73.17 132.78
CA ARG A 702 33.81 -72.92 133.89
C ARG A 702 33.07 -72.74 135.21
N ASP A 703 31.99 -71.96 135.22
CA ASP A 703 31.27 -71.63 136.45
C ASP A 703 30.33 -72.77 136.89
N LEU A 704 29.82 -73.57 135.95
CA LEU A 704 29.22 -74.88 136.22
C LEU A 704 30.23 -75.88 136.80
N ALA A 705 31.49 -75.86 136.35
CA ALA A 705 32.54 -76.69 136.94
C ALA A 705 32.90 -76.24 138.37
N LYS A 706 32.89 -74.93 138.67
CA LYS A 706 33.05 -74.42 140.05
C LYS A 706 31.91 -74.86 140.96
N GLU A 707 30.66 -74.69 140.53
CA GLU A 707 29.51 -75.09 141.37
C GLU A 707 29.45 -76.62 141.54
N ARG A 708 29.90 -77.42 140.55
CA ARG A 708 30.13 -78.86 140.75
C ARG A 708 31.18 -79.15 141.82
N LEU A 709 32.37 -78.54 141.74
CA LEU A 709 33.43 -78.72 142.76
C LEU A 709 32.97 -78.30 144.16
N LYS A 710 32.18 -77.23 144.25
CA LYS A 710 31.59 -76.71 145.49
C LYS A 710 30.50 -77.63 146.04
N VAL A 711 29.67 -78.25 145.19
CA VAL A 711 28.75 -79.32 145.59
C VAL A 711 29.54 -80.51 146.13
N THR A 712 30.57 -80.99 145.42
CA THR A 712 31.42 -82.09 145.90
C THR A 712 32.12 -81.76 147.22
N ALA A 713 32.63 -80.54 147.41
CA ALA A 713 33.21 -80.11 148.68
C ALA A 713 32.19 -80.06 149.82
N LEU A 714 30.94 -79.64 149.56
CA LEU A 714 29.85 -79.68 150.55
C LEU A 714 29.37 -81.12 150.82
N GLU A 715 29.42 -82.01 149.83
CA GLU A 715 29.16 -83.44 149.99
C GLU A 715 30.26 -84.11 150.84
N GLU A 716 31.53 -83.71 150.67
CA GLU A 716 32.66 -84.11 151.52
C GLU A 716 32.50 -83.57 152.96
N GLU A 717 32.17 -82.27 153.16
CA GLU A 717 31.88 -81.72 154.50
C GLU A 717 30.71 -82.43 155.21
N ILE A 718 29.73 -82.94 154.45
CA ILE A 718 28.62 -83.74 154.96
C ILE A 718 29.05 -85.16 155.32
N GLN A 719 29.98 -85.76 154.57
CA GLN A 719 30.49 -87.12 154.82
C GLN A 719 31.53 -87.16 155.96
N THR A 720 32.37 -86.13 156.13
CA THR A 720 33.42 -86.06 157.18
C THR A 720 33.34 -84.75 157.99
N PRO A 721 32.31 -84.59 158.86
CA PRO A 721 32.09 -83.35 159.60
C PRO A 721 33.18 -83.08 160.66
N LEU A 722 34.10 -82.17 160.33
CA LEU A 722 35.26 -81.78 161.15
C LEU A 722 34.94 -80.88 162.38
N ASN A 723 33.69 -80.85 162.87
CA ASN A 723 33.27 -80.06 164.02
C ASN A 723 32.26 -80.80 164.93
N ILE A 724 32.55 -80.84 166.23
CA ILE A 724 31.99 -81.82 167.18
C ILE A 724 30.60 -81.44 167.74
N HIS A 725 30.08 -80.22 167.48
CA HIS A 725 28.79 -79.75 168.00
C HIS A 725 27.86 -79.23 166.90
N ARG A 726 26.99 -80.11 166.38
CA ARG A 726 26.11 -79.86 165.22
C ARG A 726 24.60 -79.80 165.56
N TRP A 727 24.21 -79.15 166.66
CA TRP A 727 22.83 -78.69 166.92
C TRP A 727 22.84 -77.31 167.59
N ARG A 728 21.90 -76.43 167.23
CA ARG A 728 21.67 -75.11 167.84
C ARG A 728 20.18 -74.78 167.80
N LYS A 729 19.63 -74.18 168.85
CA LYS A 729 18.24 -73.70 168.85
C LYS A 729 18.07 -72.51 167.90
N LEU A 730 16.91 -72.40 167.25
CA LEU A 730 16.49 -71.18 166.59
C LEU A 730 16.03 -70.15 167.64
N GLU A 731 16.30 -68.87 167.38
CA GLU A 731 15.83 -67.74 168.18
C GLU A 731 15.03 -66.80 167.26
N GLY A 732 13.73 -66.65 167.53
CA GLY A 732 12.81 -65.82 166.74
C GLY A 732 11.35 -66.23 166.93
N THR A 733 10.45 -65.25 167.05
CA THR A 733 8.99 -65.46 167.20
C THR A 733 8.27 -64.23 166.62
N ASP A 734 7.03 -64.40 166.14
CA ASP A 734 6.35 -63.37 165.33
C ASP A 734 6.02 -62.06 166.09
N PRO A 735 6.10 -60.90 165.41
CA PRO A 735 5.79 -59.59 166.01
C PRO A 735 4.28 -59.35 166.16
N THR A 736 3.91 -58.52 167.15
CA THR A 736 2.51 -58.31 167.54
C THR A 736 1.77 -57.27 166.69
N THR A 737 0.44 -57.37 166.68
CA THR A 737 -0.50 -56.58 165.83
C THR A 737 -0.33 -55.05 165.95
N PHE A 738 0.17 -54.54 167.07
CA PHE A 738 0.45 -53.11 167.26
C PHE A 738 1.47 -52.57 166.25
N GLU A 739 2.50 -53.34 165.89
CA GLU A 739 3.50 -52.90 164.91
C GLU A 739 2.91 -52.78 163.50
N LEU A 740 1.97 -53.67 163.16
CA LEU A 740 1.23 -53.62 161.90
C LEU A 740 0.38 -52.34 161.80
N ILE A 741 -0.35 -51.98 162.87
CA ILE A 741 -1.16 -50.76 162.94
C ILE A 741 -0.27 -49.51 162.85
N LYS A 742 0.89 -49.50 163.54
CA LYS A 742 1.89 -48.42 163.44
C LYS A 742 2.40 -48.26 162.00
N ARG A 743 2.60 -49.36 161.27
CA ARG A 743 3.02 -49.36 159.86
C ARG A 743 1.91 -48.88 158.90
N ILE A 744 0.64 -49.20 159.17
CA ILE A 744 -0.52 -48.69 158.42
C ILE A 744 -0.62 -47.16 158.53
N HIS A 745 -0.51 -46.59 159.75
CA HIS A 745 -0.53 -45.13 159.94
C HIS A 745 0.64 -44.41 159.22
N ILE A 746 1.82 -45.03 159.14
CA ILE A 746 2.96 -44.50 158.37
C ILE A 746 2.64 -44.48 156.86
N LEU A 747 2.02 -45.53 156.34
CA LEU A 747 1.61 -45.60 154.92
C LEU A 747 0.51 -44.57 154.59
N GLN A 748 -0.50 -44.40 155.45
CA GLN A 748 -1.54 -43.37 155.28
C GLN A 748 -0.94 -41.95 155.24
N LYS A 749 -0.03 -41.61 156.16
CA LYS A 749 0.69 -40.32 156.13
C LYS A 749 1.52 -40.14 154.85
N ARG A 750 2.11 -41.23 154.32
CA ARG A 750 2.87 -41.19 153.06
C ARG A 750 1.96 -40.95 151.83
N ILE A 751 0.76 -41.53 151.81
CA ILE A 751 -0.24 -41.30 150.76
C ILE A 751 -0.68 -39.83 150.74
N ILE A 752 -1.06 -39.27 151.90
CA ILE A 752 -1.47 -37.86 152.02
C ILE A 752 -0.39 -36.91 151.48
N LYS A 753 0.90 -37.18 151.77
CA LYS A 753 2.01 -36.41 151.23
C LYS A 753 2.09 -36.49 149.69
N ILE A 754 1.98 -37.69 149.11
CA ILE A 754 2.01 -37.89 147.65
C ILE A 754 0.84 -37.17 146.97
N SER A 755 -0.35 -37.15 147.57
CA SER A 755 -1.49 -36.37 147.07
C SER A 755 -1.22 -34.87 147.09
N SER A 756 -0.56 -34.34 148.13
CA SER A 756 -0.12 -32.93 148.19
C SER A 756 0.90 -32.61 147.08
N ASP A 757 1.92 -33.46 146.92
CA ASP A 757 2.96 -33.30 145.89
C ASP A 757 2.37 -33.34 144.46
N MET A 758 1.27 -34.06 144.25
CA MET A 758 0.53 -34.11 142.98
C MET A 758 -0.23 -32.81 142.68
N ILE A 759 -0.95 -32.26 143.66
CA ILE A 759 -1.68 -30.97 143.51
C ILE A 759 -0.70 -29.82 143.26
N ASP A 760 0.47 -29.84 143.90
CA ASP A 760 1.55 -28.85 143.65
C ASP A 760 2.13 -28.95 142.22
N LYS A 761 2.24 -30.16 141.65
CA LYS A 761 2.63 -30.34 140.25
C LYS A 761 1.54 -29.84 139.28
N GLU A 762 0.28 -30.12 139.56
CA GLU A 762 -0.85 -29.65 138.75
C GLU A 762 -0.95 -28.12 138.72
N ARG A 763 -0.75 -27.45 139.88
CA ARG A 763 -0.65 -25.98 139.95
C ARG A 763 0.53 -25.42 139.12
N LYS A 764 1.67 -26.12 139.07
CA LYS A 764 2.81 -25.71 138.22
C LYS A 764 2.47 -25.84 136.72
N LEU A 765 1.84 -26.94 136.32
CA LEU A 765 1.44 -27.22 134.93
C LEU A 765 0.47 -26.13 134.42
N LYS A 766 -0.56 -25.82 135.21
CA LYS A 766 -1.57 -24.78 134.90
C LYS A 766 -1.00 -23.36 134.84
N ASN A 767 0.15 -23.11 135.46
CA ASN A 767 0.89 -21.84 135.33
C ASN A 767 1.76 -21.82 134.07
N THR A 768 2.38 -22.94 133.67
CA THR A 768 3.13 -23.02 132.40
C THR A 768 2.23 -22.89 131.17
N GLU A 769 1.00 -23.41 131.21
CA GLU A 769 0.01 -23.21 130.13
C GLU A 769 -0.34 -21.73 129.95
N LYS A 770 -0.61 -21.00 131.05
CA LYS A 770 -0.87 -19.55 131.02
C LYS A 770 0.29 -18.75 130.46
N LEU A 771 1.53 -19.13 130.78
CA LEU A 771 2.73 -18.50 130.24
C LEU A 771 2.82 -18.74 128.72
N TYR A 772 2.56 -19.96 128.26
CA TYR A 772 2.54 -20.32 126.84
C TYR A 772 1.46 -19.56 126.06
N THR A 773 0.24 -19.43 126.59
CA THR A 773 -0.83 -18.63 125.96
C THR A 773 -0.47 -17.13 125.90
N ASN A 774 0.18 -16.59 126.93
CA ASN A 774 0.61 -15.20 126.92
C ASN A 774 1.70 -14.93 125.87
N ILE A 775 2.70 -15.82 125.75
CA ILE A 775 3.73 -15.74 124.70
C ILE A 775 3.09 -15.84 123.31
N ARG A 776 2.11 -16.74 123.12
CA ARG A 776 1.38 -16.89 121.86
C ARG A 776 0.59 -15.64 121.45
N ASN A 777 -0.02 -14.94 122.41
CA ASN A 777 -0.74 -13.69 122.16
C ASN A 777 0.21 -12.51 121.87
N ILE A 778 1.39 -12.47 122.48
CA ILE A 778 2.43 -11.47 122.18
C ILE A 778 2.96 -11.65 120.74
N LEU A 779 3.17 -12.90 120.31
CA LEU A 779 3.60 -13.24 118.95
C LEU A 779 2.60 -12.84 117.85
N SER A 780 1.31 -12.69 118.17
CA SER A 780 0.29 -12.28 117.19
C SER A 780 0.19 -10.76 116.93
N ILE A 781 0.95 -9.91 117.66
CA ILE A 781 0.75 -8.45 117.65
C ILE A 781 1.95 -7.65 117.10
N GLN A 782 3.11 -8.28 116.84
CA GLN A 782 4.27 -7.59 116.22
C GLN A 782 4.57 -8.06 114.79
N PRO A 783 4.39 -7.21 113.75
CA PRO A 783 4.80 -7.53 112.39
C PRO A 783 6.30 -7.27 112.19
N ASN A 784 7.13 -8.32 112.12
CA ASN A 784 8.57 -8.18 111.88
C ASN A 784 9.14 -9.08 110.77
N GLN A 785 9.83 -8.43 109.84
CA GLN A 785 10.93 -8.93 108.97
C GLN A 785 10.72 -10.09 107.97
N GLN A 786 9.63 -10.87 107.94
CA GLN A 786 9.46 -11.92 106.90
C GLN A 786 8.77 -11.47 105.59
N MET A 787 8.01 -10.37 105.59
CA MET A 787 7.19 -9.96 104.43
C MET A 787 8.01 -9.60 103.17
N ALA A 788 9.20 -9.03 103.32
CA ALA A 788 10.04 -8.56 102.20
C ALA A 788 10.49 -9.66 101.22
N ASN A 789 10.42 -10.93 101.63
CA ASN A 789 10.68 -12.07 100.74
C ASN A 789 9.43 -12.51 99.96
N PHE A 790 8.23 -12.30 100.49
CA PHE A 790 6.98 -12.65 99.82
C PHE A 790 6.72 -11.78 98.58
N ASP A 791 6.99 -10.48 98.64
CA ASP A 791 6.88 -9.59 97.46
C ASP A 791 7.94 -9.88 96.39
N LYS A 792 9.15 -10.32 96.79
CA LYS A 792 10.18 -10.80 95.85
C LYS A 792 9.75 -12.10 95.16
N ILE A 793 9.09 -13.01 95.88
CA ILE A 793 8.53 -14.25 95.32
C ILE A 793 7.33 -13.94 94.42
N HIS A 794 6.38 -13.11 94.83
CA HIS A 794 5.25 -12.71 93.98
C HIS A 794 5.65 -11.91 92.75
N SER A 795 6.65 -11.01 92.84
CA SER A 795 7.14 -10.26 91.68
C SER A 795 7.95 -11.11 90.72
N THR A 796 8.76 -12.07 91.19
CA THR A 796 9.44 -13.04 90.31
C THR A 796 8.45 -14.03 89.68
N LEU A 797 7.43 -14.49 90.42
CA LEU A 797 6.34 -15.31 89.88
C LEU A 797 5.52 -14.53 88.84
N ARG A 798 5.19 -13.26 89.08
CA ARG A 798 4.51 -12.37 88.11
C ARG A 798 5.38 -12.09 86.87
N LYS A 799 6.71 -11.96 87.02
CA LYS A 799 7.66 -11.85 85.90
C LYS A 799 7.73 -13.15 85.08
N ARG A 800 7.77 -14.33 85.73
CA ARG A 800 7.66 -15.63 85.03
C ARG A 800 6.31 -15.80 84.33
N GLY A 801 5.20 -15.42 84.97
CA GLY A 801 3.87 -15.42 84.37
C GLY A 801 3.75 -14.51 83.14
N LYS A 802 4.40 -13.33 83.16
CA LYS A 802 4.53 -12.49 81.95
C LYS A 802 5.34 -13.19 80.84
N LYS A 803 6.50 -13.79 81.15
CA LYS A 803 7.28 -14.55 80.15
C LYS A 803 6.51 -15.74 79.57
N ILE A 804 5.75 -16.46 80.38
CA ILE A 804 4.88 -17.55 79.90
C ILE A 804 3.78 -17.02 78.97
N LYS A 805 3.20 -15.85 79.24
CA LYS A 805 2.25 -15.20 78.31
C LYS A 805 2.91 -14.74 77.00
N CYS A 806 4.17 -14.27 77.03
CA CYS A 806 4.95 -14.00 75.81
C CYS A 806 5.16 -15.28 75.02
N PHE A 807 5.69 -16.34 75.64
CA PHE A 807 5.89 -17.64 74.97
C PHE A 807 4.59 -18.25 74.41
N ILE A 808 3.43 -18.07 75.06
CA ILE A 808 2.13 -18.48 74.51
C ILE A 808 1.72 -17.60 73.32
N ALA A 809 1.95 -16.29 73.36
CA ALA A 809 1.67 -15.42 72.21
C ALA A 809 2.59 -15.74 71.01
N GLU A 810 3.86 -16.03 71.27
CA GLU A 810 4.84 -16.51 70.28
C GLU A 810 4.40 -17.87 69.70
N LEU A 811 3.99 -18.83 70.55
CA LEU A 811 3.46 -20.12 70.10
C LEU A 811 2.22 -19.96 69.20
N ASN A 812 1.25 -19.15 69.63
CA ASN A 812 0.03 -18.88 68.86
C ASN A 812 0.35 -18.19 67.52
N MET A 813 1.38 -17.32 67.48
CA MET A 813 1.85 -16.69 66.24
C MET A 813 2.51 -17.72 65.31
N TYR A 814 3.34 -18.63 65.85
CA TYR A 814 3.93 -19.72 65.06
C TYR A 814 2.86 -20.72 64.58
N GLU A 815 1.85 -21.05 65.38
CA GLU A 815 0.72 -21.88 64.96
C GLU A 815 -0.09 -21.20 63.86
N ALA A 816 -0.37 -19.90 63.97
CA ALA A 816 -1.04 -19.14 62.91
C ALA A 816 -0.21 -19.12 61.61
N HIS A 817 1.10 -18.85 61.69
CA HIS A 817 1.98 -18.85 60.53
C HIS A 817 2.14 -20.26 59.92
N ILE A 818 2.09 -21.32 60.72
CA ILE A 818 2.03 -22.71 60.24
C ILE A 818 0.70 -22.99 59.53
N GLU A 819 -0.43 -22.48 60.02
CA GLU A 819 -1.73 -22.65 59.36
C GLU A 819 -1.83 -21.85 58.06
N GLU A 820 -1.23 -20.66 57.99
CA GLU A 820 -1.10 -19.86 56.77
C GLU A 820 -0.19 -20.57 55.75
N ASN A 821 0.97 -21.08 56.18
CA ASN A 821 1.86 -21.90 55.34
C ASN A 821 1.16 -23.17 54.83
N LYS A 822 0.28 -23.82 55.63
CA LYS A 822 -0.56 -24.94 55.15
C LYS A 822 -1.56 -24.47 54.09
N GLN A 823 -2.24 -23.34 54.31
CA GLN A 823 -3.17 -22.80 53.33
C GLN A 823 -2.46 -22.51 52.00
N ASP A 824 -1.29 -21.87 52.02
CA ASP A 824 -0.51 -21.60 50.81
C ASP A 824 0.01 -22.88 50.14
N MET A 825 0.44 -23.88 50.91
CA MET A 825 0.73 -25.22 50.37
C MET A 825 -0.50 -25.87 49.71
N THR A 826 -1.72 -25.65 50.21
CA THR A 826 -2.95 -26.12 49.53
C THR A 826 -3.29 -25.27 48.30
N LYS A 827 -3.04 -23.95 48.29
CA LYS A 827 -3.19 -23.09 47.10
C LYS A 827 -2.24 -23.55 45.99
N MET A 828 -0.94 -23.66 46.27
CA MET A 828 0.06 -24.21 45.34
C MET A 828 -0.29 -25.62 44.86
N THR A 829 -0.79 -26.49 45.74
CA THR A 829 -1.23 -27.84 45.35
C THR A 829 -2.40 -27.77 44.36
N ASN A 830 -3.40 -26.91 44.60
CA ASN A 830 -4.55 -26.72 43.72
C ASN A 830 -4.15 -26.06 42.39
N GLU A 831 -3.26 -25.08 42.40
CA GLU A 831 -2.68 -24.46 41.22
C GLU A 831 -1.90 -25.48 40.37
N MET A 832 -1.11 -26.35 41.01
CA MET A 832 -0.44 -27.47 40.35
C MET A 832 -1.43 -28.47 39.74
N TYR A 833 -2.57 -28.74 40.38
CA TYR A 833 -3.63 -29.55 39.77
C TYR A 833 -4.26 -28.85 38.55
N GLN A 834 -4.55 -27.54 38.63
CA GLN A 834 -5.08 -26.78 37.49
C GLN A 834 -4.08 -26.65 36.33
N LEU A 835 -2.79 -26.45 36.61
CA LEU A 835 -1.71 -26.47 35.62
C LEU A 835 -1.61 -27.85 34.95
N LYS A 836 -1.77 -28.93 35.73
CA LYS A 836 -1.75 -30.30 35.23
C LYS A 836 -2.97 -30.61 34.35
N GLU A 837 -4.17 -30.11 34.70
CA GLU A 837 -5.33 -30.18 33.81
C GLU A 837 -5.12 -29.38 32.51
N LYS A 838 -4.70 -28.10 32.61
CA LYS A 838 -4.42 -27.25 31.44
C LYS A 838 -3.36 -27.87 30.52
N TYR A 839 -2.32 -28.49 31.09
CA TYR A 839 -1.33 -29.24 30.32
C TYR A 839 -1.94 -30.46 29.61
N TYR A 840 -2.80 -31.22 30.29
CA TYR A 840 -3.47 -32.38 29.66
C TYR A 840 -4.50 -31.98 28.60
N THR A 841 -5.27 -30.89 28.77
CA THR A 841 -6.19 -30.40 27.73
C THR A 841 -5.42 -29.92 26.51
N GLN A 842 -4.39 -29.09 26.70
CA GLN A 842 -3.55 -28.58 25.62
C GLN A 842 -2.79 -29.70 24.90
N LYS A 843 -2.31 -30.72 25.62
CA LYS A 843 -1.74 -31.95 25.01
C LYS A 843 -2.76 -32.75 24.20
N LYS A 844 -4.02 -32.82 24.66
CA LYS A 844 -5.12 -33.52 23.98
C LYS A 844 -5.58 -32.79 22.72
N GLU A 845 -5.48 -31.45 22.70
CA GLU A 845 -5.71 -30.63 21.51
C GLU A 845 -4.55 -30.73 20.51
N LEU A 846 -3.29 -30.71 20.98
CA LEU A 846 -2.13 -30.98 20.14
C LEU A 846 -2.18 -32.38 19.51
N GLN A 847 -2.66 -33.41 20.22
CA GLN A 847 -2.92 -34.72 19.61
C GLN A 847 -4.02 -34.65 18.54
N LYS A 848 -5.19 -34.05 18.81
CA LYS A 848 -6.24 -33.86 17.78
C LYS A 848 -5.72 -33.13 16.53
N MET A 849 -4.88 -32.11 16.69
CA MET A 849 -4.25 -31.40 15.57
C MET A 849 -3.27 -32.30 14.79
N ASN A 850 -2.51 -33.16 15.47
CA ASN A 850 -1.64 -34.13 14.81
C ASN A 850 -2.44 -35.22 14.08
N ASP A 851 -3.53 -35.71 14.67
CA ASP A 851 -4.41 -36.70 14.05
C ASP A 851 -5.12 -36.12 12.80
N MET A 852 -5.55 -34.85 12.85
CA MET A 852 -6.01 -34.11 11.67
C MET A 852 -4.89 -33.97 10.61
N ARG A 853 -3.65 -33.65 11.01
CA ARG A 853 -2.50 -33.59 10.09
C ARG A 853 -2.16 -34.94 9.44
N MET A 854 -2.37 -36.06 10.13
CA MET A 854 -2.15 -37.40 9.59
C MET A 854 -3.26 -37.82 8.62
N ASN A 855 -4.53 -37.53 8.93
CA ASN A 855 -5.65 -37.79 8.03
C ASN A 855 -5.53 -37.01 6.70
N LEU A 856 -4.92 -35.81 6.72
CA LEU A 856 -4.58 -35.03 5.52
C LEU A 856 -3.40 -35.56 4.69
N LYS A 857 -2.79 -36.70 5.07
CA LYS A 857 -1.67 -37.33 4.34
C LYS A 857 -1.89 -38.77 3.90
N SER A 858 -3.13 -39.28 3.98
CA SER A 858 -3.45 -40.66 3.62
C SER A 858 -3.99 -40.83 2.19
N THR A 859 -3.16 -40.51 1.18
CA THR A 859 -3.53 -40.69 -0.25
C THR A 859 -2.46 -41.43 -1.08
N TYR A 860 -1.60 -42.24 -0.46
CA TYR A 860 -0.74 -43.18 -1.18
C TYR A 860 -0.70 -44.56 -0.47
N LYS A 861 -1.07 -45.61 -1.21
CA LYS A 861 -0.78 -47.00 -0.83
C LYS A 861 0.72 -47.28 -0.99
N PRO A 862 1.27 -48.17 -0.14
CA PRO A 862 1.95 -49.34 -0.71
C PRO A 862 1.32 -50.67 -0.26
N MET A 863 1.90 -51.76 -0.76
CA MET A 863 1.44 -53.15 -0.60
C MET A 863 2.23 -53.90 0.51
N PHE A 864 1.86 -55.15 0.76
CA PHE A 864 2.49 -56.17 1.64
C PHE A 864 1.96 -56.28 3.09
N PRO A 865 1.99 -57.50 3.71
CA PRO A 865 0.84 -57.97 4.47
C PRO A 865 1.07 -58.25 5.97
N ASN A 866 -0.04 -58.57 6.65
CA ASN A 866 -0.13 -58.88 8.07
C ASN A 866 0.91 -59.90 8.58
N ILE A 867 1.45 -59.62 9.77
CA ILE A 867 1.93 -60.65 10.70
C ILE A 867 1.12 -60.51 11.99
N LEU A 868 0.43 -61.58 12.38
CA LEU A 868 -0.19 -61.70 13.70
C LEU A 868 0.91 -61.98 14.74
N VAL A 869 0.93 -61.21 15.84
CA VAL A 869 1.56 -61.65 17.10
C VAL A 869 0.54 -61.45 18.24
N SER A 870 0.55 -62.40 19.16
CA SER A 870 -0.48 -62.68 20.16
C SER A 870 -0.72 -61.59 21.20
N ASN A 871 -1.97 -61.51 21.67
CA ASN A 871 -2.28 -60.94 22.97
C ASN A 871 -1.61 -61.79 24.08
N GLU A 872 -1.02 -61.15 25.08
CA GLU A 872 -0.94 -61.72 26.43
C GLU A 872 -1.50 -60.72 27.45
N LYS A 873 -2.45 -61.19 28.28
CA LYS A 873 -3.02 -60.44 29.40
C LYS A 873 -2.57 -61.08 30.69
N PHE A 874 -1.69 -60.43 31.43
CA PHE A 874 -1.43 -60.82 32.82
C PHE A 874 -2.53 -60.28 33.73
N TYR A 875 -3.29 -61.19 34.34
CA TYR A 875 -4.20 -60.93 35.45
C TYR A 875 -3.78 -61.76 36.66
N GLY A 876 -3.53 -61.11 37.78
CA GLY A 876 -3.26 -61.75 39.07
C GLY A 876 -2.97 -60.69 40.14
N GLY A 877 -3.51 -60.78 41.36
CA GLY A 877 -4.55 -61.69 41.83
C GLY A 877 -4.98 -61.27 43.24
N GLY A 878 -6.28 -61.04 43.47
CA GLY A 878 -6.74 -60.37 44.69
C GLY A 878 -8.26 -60.35 44.86
N PHE A 879 -8.85 -61.52 45.07
CA PHE A 879 -10.25 -61.81 45.43
C PHE A 879 -11.23 -60.64 45.64
N LYS A 880 -12.29 -60.64 44.83
CA LYS A 880 -13.63 -60.96 45.35
C LYS A 880 -14.54 -61.52 44.24
N ILE A 881 -15.08 -62.71 44.47
CA ILE A 881 -16.20 -63.27 43.71
C ILE A 881 -17.33 -63.55 44.69
N THR A 882 -18.52 -63.03 44.39
CA THR A 882 -19.79 -63.66 44.72
C THR A 882 -20.82 -63.12 43.74
N THR A 883 -21.13 -63.90 42.72
CA THR A 883 -22.19 -63.59 41.76
C THR A 883 -23.56 -63.95 42.35
N SER A 884 -24.55 -63.11 42.11
CA SER A 884 -25.92 -63.55 41.91
C SER A 884 -26.50 -62.78 40.71
N ARG A 885 -27.57 -63.29 40.09
CA ARG A 885 -27.88 -63.00 38.68
C ARG A 885 -29.38 -62.80 38.45
N SER A 886 -29.69 -61.91 37.51
CA SER A 886 -30.95 -61.76 36.77
C SER A 886 -32.10 -60.99 37.42
N LYS A 887 -32.81 -60.26 36.54
CA LYS A 887 -34.17 -59.70 36.67
C LYS A 887 -34.30 -58.50 37.63
N ASN A 888 -34.76 -57.32 37.19
CA ASN A 888 -35.17 -56.88 35.83
C ASN A 888 -34.25 -55.78 35.30
#